data_AF-A0A8J6EPU6-F1
#
_entry.id   AF-A0A8J6EPU6-F1
#
_cell.length_a   1.000
_cell.length_b   1.000
_cell.length_c   1.000
_cell.angle_alpha   90.00
_cell.angle_beta   90.00
_cell.angle_gamma   90.00
#
_symmetry.space_group_name_H-M   'P 1'
#
loop_
_entity.id
_entity.type
_entity.pdbx_description
1 polymer ?
#
loop_
_entity_poly.entity_id
_entity_poly.type
_entity_poly.pdbx_seq_one_letter_code
_entity_poly.pdbx_strand_id
1 'polypeptide(L)'
;VCNGLFKEDDFLPLDPTQELIFPPELILKDNENKMELVFRGERIIWFSPASFQELLQLKVQYPKAPLVVGNTAVGLDMKFRGVFHPIIISPTRIVELHLVTETDTGITLGAASSLTALQDTLNNAVSRLPEEKTKLYRALLQQLQTLGGAQIRNTASLGGNIISRSPTSDLNPVMAAGGCILNLASKDGTRQVPLDESFFAATGTSFPKPEEVLVSVHLPYSKKGDHVLAIRQAQRHENALPIVVAGMKVQFEENTDVIKNLCIFYGGVGATTVCAKETSQRLVGKHWNEDMLGEACKLILDEIHLNPSVPGGMAEYKRTLTISFFFKLYLEVLQALNQLDPNNPDISAVKKFDSTSSKHLQTYQNVPKDQPDRDPVGRPIVHRSGIKQATGEAIYTDDMPAVDGELYLRLVTSTRAHAKIVSMDFSEALAQPGVFGVVTADDFLGTNEMTLEDGEVPMLASGKVLCVGQLICAVLANTPDQAKNGAAKVNIVYENLEPVILTIEEAINHNSFFKPQRQLEVGNVEEAFQTADQVHEGEVFIAGQEHFYMETQSIRAVPKEDGEMDVYLGTQDPTHTQGLISATLNIPAHKIACHVKRVGGAFGGKASKAGILAAITAVAAHKTKRAVRCVLERGDDMLITGGRHPNLGKYKVGFMNDGRVTALDVSYFNNGGSTLDYSILVVELTLLGMDSGYKIPNLRCKGTACKTNLPSNTAFRGFGYPQAGFVTETWMSEVAIKTGLPPEKV
;
A
#
# COMPACT_ATOMS: atom_id res chain seq x y z
N VAL A 1 3.14 13.18 42.96
CA VAL A 1 3.31 11.91 42.21
C VAL A 1 2.55 12.08 40.90
N CYS A 2 3.25 12.37 39.81
CA CYS A 2 2.61 12.35 38.50
C CYS A 2 2.33 10.89 38.17
N ASN A 3 1.09 10.46 38.35
CA ASN A 3 0.67 9.14 37.88
C ASN A 3 0.78 9.18 36.35
N GLY A 4 1.65 8.37 35.78
CA GLY A 4 1.67 8.14 34.34
C GLY A 4 0.38 7.48 33.86
N LEU A 5 0.21 7.34 32.55
CA LEU A 5 -0.92 6.61 31.96
C LEU A 5 -0.95 5.14 32.40
N PHE A 6 0.20 4.59 32.78
CA PHE A 6 0.38 3.27 33.36
C PHE A 6 1.50 3.33 34.41
N LYS A 7 1.64 2.27 35.20
CA LYS A 7 2.73 2.09 36.16
C LYS A 7 3.69 1.05 35.61
N GLU A 8 4.90 1.47 35.29
CA GLU A 8 5.93 0.57 34.75
C GLU A 8 6.38 -0.46 35.80
N ASP A 9 6.38 -0.09 37.08
CA ASP A 9 6.71 -0.98 38.21
C ASP A 9 5.76 -2.20 38.32
N ASP A 10 4.59 -2.15 37.67
CA ASP A 10 3.64 -3.28 37.64
C ASP A 10 3.98 -4.31 36.54
N PHE A 11 4.97 -4.05 35.68
CA PHE A 11 5.35 -4.97 34.60
C PHE A 11 6.22 -6.11 35.10
N LEU A 12 5.90 -7.33 34.64
CA LEU A 12 6.74 -8.50 34.90
C LEU A 12 8.05 -8.38 34.11
N PRO A 13 9.22 -8.61 34.73
CA PRO A 13 10.49 -8.61 34.01
C PRO A 13 10.55 -9.78 33.02
N LEU A 14 11.19 -9.57 31.86
CA LEU A 14 11.44 -10.64 30.90
C LEU A 14 12.40 -11.68 31.50
N ASP A 15 11.99 -12.94 31.52
CA ASP A 15 12.83 -14.09 31.88
C ASP A 15 13.03 -14.99 30.64
N PRO A 16 14.14 -14.83 29.91
CA PRO A 16 14.41 -15.62 28.70
C PRO A 16 14.50 -17.14 28.93
N THR A 17 14.64 -17.59 30.18
CA THR A 17 14.72 -19.04 30.50
C THR A 17 13.36 -19.73 30.47
N GLN A 18 12.27 -18.96 30.45
CA GLN A 18 10.89 -19.46 30.41
C GLN A 18 10.25 -19.40 29.02
N GLU A 19 11.02 -18.98 28.01
CA GLU A 19 10.59 -19.04 26.62
C GLU A 19 10.34 -20.49 26.17
N LEU A 20 9.52 -20.65 25.13
CA LEU A 20 9.23 -21.97 24.57
C LEU A 20 10.53 -22.65 24.10
N ILE A 21 10.80 -23.85 24.64
CA ILE A 21 11.97 -24.63 24.24
C ILE A 21 11.91 -24.96 22.73
N PHE A 22 13.07 -25.03 22.09
CA PHE A 22 13.13 -25.56 20.73
C PHE A 22 12.77 -27.06 20.74
N PRO A 23 11.88 -27.55 19.85
CA PRO A 23 11.40 -28.92 19.89
C PRO A 23 12.54 -29.97 19.75
N PRO A 24 12.75 -30.85 20.75
CA PRO A 24 13.84 -31.84 20.69
C PRO A 24 13.75 -32.80 19.49
N GLU A 25 12.54 -33.13 19.02
CA GLU A 25 12.34 -33.96 17.84
C GLU A 25 12.98 -33.36 16.58
N LEU A 26 12.95 -32.03 16.43
CA LEU A 26 13.55 -31.35 15.29
C LEU A 26 15.09 -31.36 15.34
N ILE A 27 15.68 -31.33 16.54
CA ILE A 27 17.14 -31.44 16.73
C ILE A 27 17.65 -32.81 16.26
N LEU A 28 16.92 -33.88 16.61
CA LEU A 28 17.30 -35.24 16.23
C LEU A 28 17.21 -35.44 14.71
N LYS A 29 16.16 -34.90 14.08
CA LYS A 29 15.94 -35.00 12.62
C LYS A 29 16.99 -34.27 11.77
N ASP A 30 17.66 -33.25 12.30
CA ASP A 30 18.69 -32.52 11.53
C ASP A 30 19.95 -33.38 11.26
N ASN A 31 20.16 -34.43 12.05
CA ASN A 31 21.26 -35.38 11.88
C ASN A 31 20.95 -36.56 10.92
N GLU A 32 19.74 -36.64 10.39
CA GLU A 32 19.35 -37.69 9.43
C GLU A 32 19.71 -37.30 7.99
N ASN A 33 19.94 -38.30 7.13
CA ASN A 33 20.18 -38.07 5.70
C ASN A 33 18.96 -37.40 5.05
N LYS A 34 19.17 -36.21 4.50
CA LYS A 34 18.12 -35.45 3.80
C LYS A 34 17.76 -36.17 2.50
N MET A 35 16.48 -36.52 2.35
CA MET A 35 15.90 -37.03 1.10
C MET A 35 15.07 -35.95 0.40
N GLU A 36 14.91 -36.04 -0.92
CA GLU A 36 13.96 -35.21 -1.67
C GLU A 36 12.55 -35.35 -1.08
N LEU A 37 11.84 -34.23 -0.93
CA LEU A 37 10.43 -34.22 -0.54
C LEU A 37 9.58 -33.75 -1.72
N VAL A 38 8.45 -34.43 -1.93
CA VAL A 38 7.48 -34.09 -2.98
C VAL A 38 6.09 -33.98 -2.35
N PHE A 39 5.50 -32.78 -2.42
CA PHE A 39 4.13 -32.55 -1.98
C PHE A 39 3.22 -32.41 -3.21
N ARG A 40 2.08 -33.10 -3.20
CA ARG A 40 1.10 -33.07 -4.29
C ARG A 40 -0.21 -32.51 -3.75
N GLY A 41 -0.53 -31.28 -4.16
CA GLY A 41 -1.84 -30.69 -3.94
C GLY A 41 -2.79 -30.97 -5.10
N GLU A 42 -3.99 -30.40 -5.05
CA GLU A 42 -5.00 -30.55 -6.11
C GLU A 42 -4.52 -30.02 -7.48
N ARG A 43 -3.69 -28.96 -7.47
CA ARG A 43 -3.23 -28.26 -8.69
C ARG A 43 -1.72 -28.09 -8.82
N ILE A 44 -0.98 -28.20 -7.71
CA ILE A 44 0.45 -27.86 -7.65
C ILE A 44 1.24 -29.04 -7.10
N ILE A 45 2.38 -29.33 -7.74
CA ILE A 45 3.41 -30.22 -7.20
C ILE A 45 4.57 -29.36 -6.69
N TRP A 46 4.97 -29.58 -5.44
CA TRP A 46 6.09 -28.89 -4.80
C TRP A 46 7.24 -29.86 -4.57
N PHE A 47 8.37 -29.61 -5.23
CA PHE A 47 9.62 -30.33 -5.04
C PHE A 47 10.52 -29.59 -4.05
N SER A 48 11.08 -30.31 -3.09
CA SER A 48 12.12 -29.80 -2.18
C SER A 48 13.35 -30.72 -2.26
N PRO A 49 14.26 -30.49 -3.23
CA PRO A 49 15.47 -31.29 -3.39
C PRO A 49 16.34 -31.24 -2.14
N ALA A 50 17.02 -32.36 -1.86
CA ALA A 50 17.96 -32.49 -0.76
C ALA A 50 19.41 -32.20 -1.16
N SER A 51 19.73 -32.24 -2.45
CA SER A 51 21.07 -31.95 -2.97
C SER A 51 21.07 -30.95 -4.12
N PHE A 52 22.23 -30.32 -4.34
CA PHE A 52 22.43 -29.41 -5.46
C PHE A 52 22.28 -30.12 -6.82
N GLN A 53 22.71 -31.38 -6.93
CA GLN A 53 22.55 -32.17 -8.16
C GLN A 53 21.08 -32.42 -8.50
N GLU A 54 20.25 -32.76 -7.50
CA GLU A 54 18.81 -32.93 -7.67
C GLU A 54 18.15 -31.63 -8.15
N LEU A 55 18.53 -30.48 -7.58
CA LEU A 55 18.02 -29.18 -8.03
C LEU A 55 18.29 -28.94 -9.52
N LEU A 56 19.53 -29.18 -9.97
CA LEU A 56 19.89 -28.99 -11.37
C LEU A 56 19.14 -29.97 -12.28
N GLN A 57 18.92 -31.22 -11.84
CA GLN A 57 18.11 -32.19 -12.57
C GLN A 57 16.65 -31.73 -12.69
N LEU A 58 16.04 -31.28 -11.60
CA LEU A 58 14.68 -30.74 -11.60
C LEU A 58 14.55 -29.50 -12.48
N LYS A 59 15.55 -28.63 -12.52
CA LYS A 59 15.56 -27.46 -13.40
C LYS A 59 15.70 -27.80 -14.88
N VAL A 60 16.40 -28.87 -15.23
CA VAL A 60 16.41 -29.40 -16.60
C VAL A 60 15.07 -30.03 -16.95
N GLN A 61 14.46 -30.77 -16.01
CA GLN A 61 13.17 -31.43 -16.24
C GLN A 61 12.01 -30.43 -16.32
N TYR A 62 12.05 -29.38 -15.48
CA TYR A 62 11.01 -28.36 -15.35
C TYR A 62 11.62 -26.95 -15.47
N PRO A 63 12.10 -26.55 -16.66
CA PRO A 63 12.80 -25.27 -16.86
C PRO A 63 11.92 -24.05 -16.55
N LYS A 64 10.59 -24.17 -16.71
CA LYS A 64 9.63 -23.11 -16.38
C LYS A 64 9.20 -23.07 -14.91
N ALA A 65 9.58 -24.08 -14.10
CA ALA A 65 9.24 -24.07 -12.69
C ALA A 65 10.03 -22.96 -11.98
N PRO A 66 9.35 -22.06 -11.25
CA PRO A 66 10.03 -21.05 -10.45
C PRO A 66 10.74 -21.71 -9.27
N LEU A 67 11.87 -21.10 -8.88
CA LEU A 67 12.51 -21.38 -7.61
C LEU A 67 11.87 -20.53 -6.52
N VAL A 68 11.36 -21.16 -5.47
CA VAL A 68 10.71 -20.46 -4.35
C VAL A 68 11.51 -20.64 -3.06
N VAL A 69 12.08 -19.53 -2.59
CA VAL A 69 12.75 -19.41 -1.28
C VAL A 69 11.81 -18.68 -0.31
N GLY A 70 11.77 -17.35 -0.34
CA GLY A 70 10.92 -16.55 0.55
C GLY A 70 9.46 -16.36 0.12
N ASN A 71 9.12 -16.75 -1.11
CA ASN A 71 7.80 -16.55 -1.73
C ASN A 71 7.28 -15.08 -1.80
N THR A 72 8.11 -14.09 -1.47
CA THR A 72 7.74 -12.66 -1.42
C THR A 72 7.60 -11.97 -2.78
N ALA A 73 7.78 -12.71 -3.89
CA ALA A 73 7.57 -12.24 -5.26
C ALA A 73 6.59 -13.16 -6.01
N VAL A 74 6.93 -14.45 -6.14
CA VAL A 74 6.08 -15.46 -6.80
C VAL A 74 4.70 -15.55 -6.17
N GLY A 75 4.60 -15.51 -4.83
CA GLY A 75 3.32 -15.54 -4.13
C GLY A 75 2.42 -14.34 -4.44
N LEU A 76 3.01 -13.15 -4.65
CA LEU A 76 2.26 -11.95 -5.05
C LEU A 76 1.75 -12.07 -6.49
N ASP A 77 2.58 -12.54 -7.41
CA ASP A 77 2.18 -12.78 -8.80
C ASP A 77 1.06 -13.83 -8.88
N MET A 78 1.17 -14.91 -8.11
CA MET A 78 0.13 -15.94 -8.04
C MET A 78 -1.18 -15.42 -7.45
N LYS A 79 -1.12 -14.63 -6.37
CA LYS A 79 -2.32 -14.15 -5.67
C LYS A 79 -3.03 -13.02 -6.41
N PHE A 80 -2.28 -12.11 -7.03
CA PHE A 80 -2.80 -10.83 -7.52
C PHE A 80 -2.68 -10.63 -9.03
N ARG A 81 -1.80 -11.36 -9.73
CA ARG A 81 -1.62 -11.22 -11.20
C ARG A 81 -2.17 -12.39 -12.01
N GLY A 82 -2.81 -13.35 -11.34
CA GLY A 82 -3.38 -14.54 -11.99
C GLY A 82 -2.33 -15.49 -12.56
N VAL A 83 -1.07 -15.35 -12.16
CA VAL A 83 0.00 -16.25 -12.60
C VAL A 83 -0.19 -17.62 -11.93
N PHE A 84 -0.04 -18.70 -12.69
CA PHE A 84 -0.17 -20.05 -12.17
C PHE A 84 1.03 -20.91 -12.52
N HIS A 85 1.60 -21.57 -11.52
CA HIS A 85 2.71 -22.50 -11.66
C HIS A 85 2.27 -23.89 -11.19
N PRO A 86 2.11 -24.87 -12.10
CA PRO A 86 1.72 -26.23 -11.72
C PRO A 86 2.83 -26.98 -10.96
N ILE A 87 4.07 -26.51 -11.10
CA ILE A 87 5.25 -27.09 -10.47
C ILE A 87 6.04 -25.97 -9.82
N ILE A 88 6.44 -26.18 -8.57
CA ILE A 88 7.32 -25.30 -7.81
C ILE A 88 8.50 -26.11 -7.30
N ILE A 89 9.70 -25.52 -7.32
CA ILE A 89 10.90 -26.13 -6.75
C ILE A 89 11.40 -25.22 -5.62
N SER A 90 11.60 -25.76 -4.43
CA SER A 90 12.13 -25.01 -3.28
C SER A 90 13.54 -25.47 -2.93
N PRO A 91 14.56 -24.64 -3.23
CA PRO A 91 15.95 -25.02 -3.02
C PRO A 91 16.46 -24.70 -1.59
N THR A 92 15.56 -24.43 -0.65
CA THR A 92 15.87 -23.94 0.71
C THR A 92 16.73 -24.90 1.54
N ARG A 93 16.72 -26.20 1.24
CA ARG A 93 17.46 -27.23 1.98
C ARG A 93 18.89 -27.45 1.48
N ILE A 94 19.29 -26.78 0.40
CA ILE A 94 20.59 -26.96 -0.26
C ILE A 94 21.61 -26.04 0.38
N VAL A 95 22.61 -26.63 1.03
CA VAL A 95 23.61 -25.92 1.85
C VAL A 95 24.42 -24.95 1.01
N GLU A 96 24.80 -25.36 -0.21
CA GLU A 96 25.61 -24.58 -1.15
C GLU A 96 25.00 -23.21 -1.49
N LEU A 97 23.67 -23.09 -1.41
CA LEU A 97 22.93 -21.86 -1.69
C LEU A 97 22.83 -20.91 -0.48
N HIS A 98 23.36 -21.29 0.69
CA HIS A 98 23.40 -20.46 1.90
C HIS A 98 24.82 -20.11 2.35
N LEU A 99 25.84 -20.67 1.68
CA LEU A 99 27.23 -20.47 2.07
C LEU A 99 27.64 -19.00 1.97
N VAL A 100 28.41 -18.54 2.96
CA VAL A 100 29.08 -17.25 2.96
C VAL A 100 30.58 -17.52 2.95
N THR A 101 31.28 -17.03 1.93
CA THR A 101 32.74 -17.19 1.82
C THR A 101 33.39 -15.84 1.62
N GLU A 102 34.38 -15.53 2.45
CA GLU A 102 35.24 -14.36 2.28
C GLU A 102 36.46 -14.76 1.46
N THR A 103 36.77 -13.94 0.46
CA THR A 103 37.90 -14.12 -0.46
C THR A 103 38.77 -12.86 -0.46
N ASP A 104 39.93 -12.90 -1.10
CA ASP A 104 40.82 -11.74 -1.19
C ASP A 104 40.19 -10.56 -1.95
N THR A 105 39.20 -10.83 -2.80
CA THR A 105 38.54 -9.83 -3.66
C THR A 105 37.19 -9.33 -3.12
N GLY A 106 36.61 -9.99 -2.12
CA GLY A 106 35.30 -9.64 -1.57
C GLY A 106 34.60 -10.80 -0.87
N ILE A 107 33.29 -10.64 -0.64
CA ILE A 107 32.45 -11.64 0.04
C ILE A 107 31.50 -12.26 -0.97
N THR A 108 31.41 -13.59 -0.99
CA THR A 108 30.45 -14.33 -1.80
C THR A 108 29.34 -14.87 -0.90
N LEU A 109 28.09 -14.50 -1.18
CA LEU A 109 26.91 -14.99 -0.45
C LEU A 109 26.05 -15.89 -1.34
N GLY A 110 25.59 -17.00 -0.76
CA GLY A 110 24.62 -17.91 -1.38
C GLY A 110 23.31 -17.21 -1.76
N ALA A 111 22.73 -17.63 -2.87
CA ALA A 111 21.54 -17.01 -3.44
C ALA A 111 20.26 -17.25 -2.62
N ALA A 112 20.22 -18.29 -1.79
CA ALA A 112 19.12 -18.59 -0.90
C ALA A 112 19.24 -17.89 0.48
N SER A 113 20.38 -17.25 0.78
CA SER A 113 20.55 -16.46 1.99
C SER A 113 19.51 -15.34 2.08
N SER A 114 18.92 -15.17 3.26
CA SER A 114 17.93 -14.12 3.50
C SER A 114 18.55 -12.73 3.43
N LEU A 115 17.74 -11.69 3.22
CA LEU A 115 18.22 -10.31 3.24
C LEU A 115 18.72 -9.89 4.63
N THR A 116 18.19 -10.51 5.70
CA THR A 116 18.73 -10.35 7.06
C THR A 116 20.12 -10.97 7.18
N ALA A 117 20.34 -12.19 6.66
CA ALA A 117 21.67 -12.79 6.65
C ALA A 117 22.69 -11.97 5.85
N LEU A 118 22.26 -11.36 4.73
CA LEU A 118 23.05 -10.37 3.99
C LEU A 118 23.37 -9.16 4.88
N GLN A 119 22.37 -8.58 5.54
CA GLN A 119 22.54 -7.43 6.43
C GLN A 119 23.56 -7.73 7.55
N ASP A 120 23.44 -8.86 8.22
CA ASP A 120 24.34 -9.27 9.32
C ASP A 120 25.77 -9.51 8.82
N THR A 121 25.92 -10.17 7.67
CA THR A 121 27.21 -10.41 7.04
C THR A 121 27.93 -9.09 6.70
N LEU A 122 27.20 -8.15 6.10
CA LEU A 122 27.75 -6.84 5.73
C LEU A 122 28.06 -5.99 6.96
N ASN A 123 27.22 -6.00 8.00
CA ASN A 123 27.48 -5.29 9.26
C ASN A 123 28.76 -5.80 9.93
N ASN A 124 28.95 -7.13 9.98
CA ASN A 124 30.16 -7.74 10.51
C ASN A 124 31.40 -7.28 9.70
N ALA A 125 31.34 -7.40 8.37
CA ALA A 125 32.44 -6.97 7.49
C ALA A 125 32.78 -5.49 7.67
N VAL A 126 31.77 -4.62 7.75
CA VAL A 126 31.90 -3.17 7.94
C VAL A 126 32.52 -2.80 9.30
N SER A 127 32.28 -3.61 10.33
CA SER A 127 32.88 -3.40 11.66
C SER A 127 34.36 -3.79 11.74
N ARG A 128 34.83 -4.70 10.87
CA ARG A 128 36.19 -5.25 10.91
C ARG A 128 37.12 -4.68 9.84
N LEU A 129 36.60 -4.40 8.65
CA LEU A 129 37.39 -3.99 7.50
C LEU A 129 37.56 -2.46 7.43
N PRO A 130 38.64 -1.96 6.81
CA PRO A 130 38.81 -0.54 6.56
C PRO A 130 37.65 0.06 5.76
N GLU A 131 37.34 1.33 6.01
CA GLU A 131 36.24 2.03 5.32
C GLU A 131 36.41 2.03 3.79
N GLU A 132 37.66 2.16 3.32
CA GLU A 132 38.00 2.13 1.90
C GLU A 132 37.56 0.84 1.19
N LYS A 133 37.54 -0.30 1.89
CA LYS A 133 37.11 -1.59 1.33
C LYS A 133 35.60 -1.82 1.37
N THR A 134 34.87 -1.01 2.14
CA THR A 134 33.49 -1.30 2.55
C THR A 134 32.45 -0.31 2.01
N LYS A 135 32.81 0.55 1.06
CA LYS A 135 31.89 1.56 0.49
C LYS A 135 30.64 0.90 -0.13
N LEU A 136 30.81 -0.16 -0.93
CA LEU A 136 29.69 -0.93 -1.48
C LEU A 136 28.82 -1.54 -0.36
N TYR A 137 29.44 -2.10 0.68
CA TYR A 137 28.70 -2.77 1.76
C TYR A 137 27.87 -1.77 2.56
N ARG A 138 28.41 -0.59 2.85
CA ARG A 138 27.69 0.51 3.50
C ARG A 138 26.52 1.00 2.65
N ALA A 139 26.70 1.09 1.32
CA ALA A 139 25.64 1.47 0.40
C ALA A 139 24.49 0.43 0.38
N LEU A 140 24.81 -0.86 0.38
CA LEU A 140 23.81 -1.93 0.49
C LEU A 140 23.10 -1.93 1.86
N LEU A 141 23.83 -1.74 2.95
CA LEU A 141 23.25 -1.63 4.29
C LEU A 141 22.26 -0.46 4.40
N GLN A 142 22.58 0.68 3.81
CA GLN A 142 21.69 1.84 3.76
C GLN A 142 20.36 1.53 3.07
N GLN A 143 20.39 0.74 2.00
CA GLN A 143 19.16 0.29 1.33
C GLN A 143 18.40 -0.74 2.18
N LEU A 144 19.10 -1.70 2.80
CA LEU A 144 18.52 -2.74 3.64
C LEU A 144 17.82 -2.20 4.90
N GLN A 145 18.25 -1.05 5.43
CA GLN A 145 17.60 -0.39 6.58
C GLN A 145 16.12 -0.10 6.32
N THR A 146 15.75 0.24 5.08
CA THR A 146 14.40 0.69 4.73
C THR A 146 13.63 -0.29 3.82
N LEU A 147 14.32 -1.30 3.29
CA LEU A 147 13.75 -2.34 2.43
C LEU A 147 12.87 -3.30 3.24
N GLY A 148 11.55 -3.18 3.03
CA GLY A 148 10.55 -4.03 3.68
C GLY A 148 10.56 -3.94 5.21
N GLY A 149 9.72 -4.75 5.86
CA GLY A 149 9.82 -5.02 7.30
C GLY A 149 10.78 -6.17 7.59
N ALA A 150 11.10 -6.38 8.87
CA ALA A 150 11.92 -7.51 9.32
C ALA A 150 11.36 -8.86 8.83
N GLN A 151 10.03 -9.02 8.82
CA GLN A 151 9.33 -10.22 8.35
C GLN A 151 9.65 -10.54 6.88
N ILE A 152 9.69 -9.51 6.03
CA ILE A 152 10.05 -9.66 4.62
C ILE A 152 11.54 -9.95 4.49
N ARG A 153 12.41 -9.22 5.19
CA ARG A 153 13.87 -9.44 5.09
C ARG A 153 14.32 -10.80 5.60
N ASN A 154 13.64 -11.35 6.61
CA ASN A 154 13.93 -12.68 7.17
C ASN A 154 13.61 -13.83 6.20
N THR A 155 12.73 -13.60 5.20
CA THR A 155 12.27 -14.63 4.27
C THR A 155 12.73 -14.39 2.84
N ALA A 156 12.69 -13.14 2.36
CA ALA A 156 13.17 -12.77 1.04
C ALA A 156 14.66 -13.13 0.91
N SER A 157 15.04 -13.74 -0.21
CA SER A 157 16.42 -14.13 -0.47
C SER A 157 17.13 -13.16 -1.40
N LEU A 158 18.46 -13.08 -1.27
CA LEU A 158 19.32 -12.29 -2.14
C LEU A 158 19.10 -12.64 -3.61
N GLY A 159 19.12 -13.94 -3.94
CA GLY A 159 18.91 -14.41 -5.29
C GLY A 159 17.49 -14.15 -5.80
N GLY A 160 16.47 -14.29 -4.95
CA GLY A 160 15.10 -13.93 -5.30
C GLY A 160 14.95 -12.46 -5.66
N ASN A 161 15.61 -11.56 -4.91
CA ASN A 161 15.61 -10.13 -5.20
C ASN A 161 16.24 -9.82 -6.58
N ILE A 162 17.38 -10.45 -6.90
CA ILE A 162 18.09 -10.27 -8.17
C ILE A 162 17.29 -10.82 -9.35
N ILE A 163 16.88 -12.08 -9.27
CA ILE A 163 16.21 -12.80 -10.38
C ILE A 163 14.80 -12.27 -10.63
N SER A 164 14.12 -11.72 -9.62
CA SER A 164 12.81 -11.06 -9.83
C SER A 164 12.88 -9.85 -10.77
N ARG A 165 14.06 -9.23 -10.91
CA ARG A 165 14.29 -8.03 -11.75
C ARG A 165 13.25 -6.93 -11.56
N SER A 166 12.75 -6.79 -10.34
CA SER A 166 11.76 -5.75 -10.06
C SER A 166 12.28 -4.38 -10.53
N PRO A 167 11.48 -3.60 -11.28
CA PRO A 167 11.89 -2.27 -11.75
C PRO A 167 12.25 -1.34 -10.59
N THR A 168 11.70 -1.60 -9.41
CA THR A 168 11.89 -0.82 -8.19
C THR A 168 12.71 -1.59 -7.15
N SER A 169 13.63 -2.48 -7.57
CA SER A 169 14.54 -3.16 -6.63
C SER A 169 15.50 -2.15 -6.00
N ASP A 170 15.53 -2.13 -4.66
CA ASP A 170 16.43 -1.28 -3.90
C ASP A 170 17.90 -1.75 -3.93
N LEU A 171 18.17 -3.01 -4.32
CA LEU A 171 19.52 -3.60 -4.27
C LEU A 171 20.16 -3.73 -5.65
N ASN A 172 19.38 -4.03 -6.70
CA ASN A 172 19.91 -4.28 -8.04
C ASN A 172 20.74 -3.10 -8.61
N PRO A 173 20.28 -1.84 -8.54
CA PRO A 173 21.08 -0.70 -9.03
C PRO A 173 22.43 -0.58 -8.29
N VAL A 174 22.43 -0.80 -6.97
CA VAL A 174 23.63 -0.68 -6.13
C VAL A 174 24.61 -1.82 -6.39
N MET A 175 24.13 -3.06 -6.48
CA MET A 175 24.97 -4.22 -6.80
C MET A 175 25.54 -4.12 -8.22
N ALA A 176 24.76 -3.61 -9.17
CA ALA A 176 25.22 -3.40 -10.54
C ALA A 176 26.30 -2.31 -10.63
N ALA A 177 26.07 -1.15 -10.00
CA ALA A 177 27.09 -0.10 -9.92
C ALA A 177 28.36 -0.56 -9.19
N GLY A 178 28.21 -1.43 -8.18
CA GLY A 178 29.30 -2.05 -7.45
C GLY A 178 30.11 -3.09 -8.23
N GLY A 179 29.64 -3.52 -9.40
CA GLY A 179 30.30 -4.55 -10.21
C GLY A 179 30.20 -5.95 -9.61
N CYS A 180 29.06 -6.28 -8.99
CA CYS A 180 28.84 -7.61 -8.43
C CYS A 180 28.82 -8.70 -9.52
N ILE A 181 29.25 -9.91 -9.18
CA ILE A 181 29.31 -11.05 -10.11
C ILE A 181 28.32 -12.12 -9.65
N LEU A 182 27.53 -12.62 -10.60
CA LEU A 182 26.58 -13.71 -10.39
C LEU A 182 27.23 -15.04 -10.77
N ASN A 183 27.22 -16.00 -9.85
CA ASN A 183 27.66 -17.37 -10.10
C ASN A 183 26.45 -18.22 -10.49
N LEU A 184 26.37 -18.61 -11.76
CA LEU A 184 25.30 -19.43 -12.31
C LEU A 184 25.78 -20.89 -12.47
N ALA A 185 24.87 -21.83 -12.31
CA ALA A 185 25.11 -23.23 -12.58
C ALA A 185 23.95 -23.87 -13.34
N SER A 186 24.26 -24.77 -14.25
CA SER A 186 23.34 -25.73 -14.84
C SER A 186 23.92 -27.13 -14.75
N LYS A 187 23.21 -28.13 -15.27
CA LYS A 187 23.74 -29.49 -15.42
C LYS A 187 25.04 -29.55 -16.26
N ASP A 188 25.21 -28.60 -17.19
CA ASP A 188 26.33 -28.60 -18.15
C ASP A 188 27.58 -27.87 -17.62
N GLY A 189 27.49 -27.20 -16.48
CA GLY A 189 28.63 -26.53 -15.85
C GLY A 189 28.27 -25.26 -15.10
N THR A 190 29.30 -24.54 -14.67
CA THR A 190 29.18 -23.26 -13.95
C THR A 190 29.74 -22.12 -14.80
N ARG A 191 29.20 -20.92 -14.61
CA ARG A 191 29.75 -19.70 -15.21
C ARG A 191 29.52 -18.48 -14.34
N GLN A 192 30.38 -17.49 -14.53
CA GLN A 192 30.27 -16.20 -13.89
C GLN A 192 29.78 -15.16 -14.89
N VAL A 193 28.82 -14.33 -14.48
CA VAL A 193 28.32 -13.23 -15.28
C VAL A 193 28.30 -11.95 -14.45
N PRO A 194 28.73 -10.79 -15.00
CA PRO A 194 28.58 -9.53 -14.30
C PRO A 194 27.11 -9.17 -14.15
N LEU A 195 26.74 -8.56 -13.03
CA LEU A 195 25.45 -7.90 -12.87
C LEU A 195 25.53 -6.51 -13.49
N ASP A 196 25.20 -6.40 -14.76
CA ASP A 196 25.30 -5.14 -15.52
C ASP A 196 24.06 -4.91 -16.40
N GLU A 197 24.14 -3.93 -17.31
CA GLU A 197 23.11 -3.61 -18.29
C GLU A 197 22.62 -4.85 -19.06
N SER A 198 23.53 -5.77 -19.45
CA SER A 198 23.17 -6.94 -20.25
C SER A 198 22.23 -7.89 -19.50
N PHE A 199 22.36 -7.97 -18.18
CA PHE A 199 21.45 -8.74 -17.33
C PHE A 199 20.04 -8.14 -17.31
N PHE A 200 19.90 -6.81 -17.32
CA PHE A 200 18.60 -6.13 -17.26
C PHE A 200 17.94 -5.92 -18.62
N ALA A 201 18.74 -5.67 -19.67
CA ALA A 201 18.28 -5.52 -21.05
C ALA A 201 17.70 -6.81 -21.64
N ALA A 202 17.95 -7.96 -21.00
CA ALA A 202 17.43 -9.28 -21.35
C ALA A 202 15.91 -9.45 -21.11
N THR A 203 15.10 -8.40 -21.28
CA THR A 203 13.63 -8.51 -21.24
C THR A 203 13.14 -9.20 -22.51
N GLY A 204 12.89 -10.51 -22.41
CA GLY A 204 12.49 -11.36 -23.54
C GLY A 204 13.55 -12.36 -24.01
N THR A 205 14.79 -12.25 -23.52
CA THR A 205 15.80 -13.32 -23.66
C THR A 205 15.86 -14.11 -22.35
N SER A 206 15.95 -15.43 -22.44
CA SER A 206 16.01 -16.33 -21.29
C SER A 206 17.38 -16.23 -20.61
N PHE A 207 17.66 -15.11 -19.96
CA PHE A 207 18.83 -14.92 -19.12
C PHE A 207 18.37 -14.76 -17.67
N PRO A 208 18.92 -15.52 -16.69
CA PRO A 208 19.72 -16.72 -16.92
C PRO A 208 18.94 -17.76 -17.73
N LYS A 209 19.64 -18.74 -18.32
CA LYS A 209 18.97 -19.79 -19.13
C LYS A 209 17.91 -20.50 -18.28
N PRO A 210 16.81 -21.01 -18.87
CA PRO A 210 15.71 -21.58 -18.10
C PRO A 210 16.13 -22.71 -17.15
N GLU A 211 17.17 -23.46 -17.50
CA GLU A 211 17.78 -24.55 -16.72
C GLU A 211 18.87 -24.10 -15.73
N GLU A 212 19.29 -22.83 -15.78
CA GLU A 212 20.31 -22.29 -14.88
C GLU A 212 19.71 -21.85 -13.54
N VAL A 213 20.55 -21.96 -12.51
CA VAL A 213 20.27 -21.52 -11.15
C VAL A 213 21.33 -20.51 -10.72
N LEU A 214 20.90 -19.43 -10.07
CA LEU A 214 21.81 -18.54 -9.36
C LEU A 214 22.25 -19.22 -8.06
N VAL A 215 23.55 -19.52 -7.96
CA VAL A 215 24.15 -20.21 -6.82
C VAL A 215 24.55 -19.23 -5.73
N SER A 216 25.26 -18.18 -6.13
CA SER A 216 25.77 -17.16 -5.20
C SER A 216 26.09 -15.87 -5.93
N VAL A 217 26.33 -14.82 -5.15
CA VAL A 217 26.66 -13.46 -5.62
C VAL A 217 27.96 -13.04 -4.95
N HIS A 218 28.95 -12.65 -5.76
CA HIS A 218 30.19 -12.07 -5.27
C HIS A 218 30.06 -10.55 -5.16
N LEU A 219 30.24 -10.04 -3.94
CA LEU A 219 30.23 -8.63 -3.57
C LEU A 219 31.68 -8.14 -3.39
N PRO A 220 32.26 -7.44 -4.38
CA PRO A 220 33.67 -7.08 -4.34
C PRO A 220 33.97 -6.05 -3.25
N TYR A 221 35.20 -6.05 -2.75
CA TYR A 221 35.72 -4.93 -1.96
C TYR A 221 35.82 -3.68 -2.83
N SER A 222 35.50 -2.53 -2.25
CA SER A 222 35.76 -1.23 -2.87
C SER A 222 37.27 -0.99 -2.95
N LYS A 223 37.70 -0.31 -4.02
CA LYS A 223 39.11 0.07 -4.24
C LYS A 223 39.38 1.44 -3.63
N LYS A 224 40.66 1.77 -3.39
CA LYS A 224 41.06 3.12 -2.99
C LYS A 224 40.59 4.13 -4.05
N GLY A 225 39.93 5.20 -3.62
CA GLY A 225 39.32 6.20 -4.49
C GLY A 225 37.94 5.83 -5.07
N ASP A 226 37.37 4.67 -4.73
CA ASP A 226 35.98 4.37 -5.04
C ASP A 226 35.05 5.16 -4.11
N HIS A 227 34.08 5.87 -4.70
CA HIS A 227 32.93 6.42 -3.99
C HIS A 227 31.67 5.73 -4.50
N VAL A 228 30.83 5.24 -3.60
CA VAL A 228 29.59 4.53 -3.92
C VAL A 228 28.44 5.23 -3.21
N LEU A 229 27.44 5.66 -3.98
CA LEU A 229 26.18 6.19 -3.46
C LEU A 229 25.07 5.16 -3.67
N ALA A 230 24.26 4.97 -2.63
CA ALA A 230 22.94 4.37 -2.74
C ALA A 230 21.90 5.34 -2.20
N ILE A 231 20.87 5.60 -2.98
CA ILE A 231 19.81 6.53 -2.60
C ILE A 231 18.48 6.08 -3.18
N ARG A 232 17.41 6.30 -2.40
CA ARG A 232 16.05 5.96 -2.77
C ARG A 232 15.09 7.07 -2.33
N GLN A 233 13.99 7.21 -3.06
CA GLN A 233 12.85 8.04 -2.70
C GLN A 233 11.58 7.20 -2.81
N ALA A 234 10.72 7.26 -1.80
CA ALA A 234 9.47 6.51 -1.72
C ALA A 234 8.38 7.40 -1.10
N GLN A 235 7.13 6.91 -1.08
CA GLN A 235 5.99 7.61 -0.43
C GLN A 235 6.16 7.71 1.10
N ARG A 236 6.94 6.81 1.70
CA ARG A 236 7.33 6.83 3.12
C ARG A 236 8.75 6.27 3.26
N HIS A 237 9.41 6.60 4.37
CA HIS A 237 10.82 6.26 4.58
C HIS A 237 11.07 4.74 4.52
N GLU A 238 10.25 3.95 5.20
CA GLU A 238 10.41 2.50 5.33
C GLU A 238 9.21 1.72 4.78
N ASN A 239 9.42 0.45 4.44
CA ASN A 239 8.36 -0.49 4.05
C ASN A 239 7.47 0.02 2.90
N ALA A 240 8.05 0.72 1.93
CA ALA A 240 7.38 1.17 0.71
C ALA A 240 8.27 0.91 -0.49
N LEU A 241 7.66 0.62 -1.65
CA LEU A 241 8.39 0.52 -2.91
C LEU A 241 8.94 1.91 -3.30
N PRO A 242 10.18 2.00 -3.81
CA PRO A 242 10.73 3.28 -4.24
C PRO A 242 10.05 3.78 -5.51
N ILE A 243 9.86 5.10 -5.58
CA ILE A 243 9.49 5.84 -6.79
C ILE A 243 10.68 5.87 -7.75
N VAL A 244 11.85 6.26 -7.24
CA VAL A 244 13.15 6.16 -7.92
C VAL A 244 14.18 5.68 -6.90
N VAL A 245 15.10 4.83 -7.35
CA VAL A 245 16.28 4.40 -6.61
C VAL A 245 17.49 4.52 -7.52
N ALA A 246 18.65 4.86 -6.97
CA ALA A 246 19.90 4.88 -7.70
C ALA A 246 21.02 4.17 -6.95
N GLY A 247 21.85 3.47 -7.72
CA GLY A 247 23.15 3.00 -7.31
C GLY A 247 24.18 3.63 -8.23
N MET A 248 25.15 4.34 -7.65
CA MET A 248 26.18 5.03 -8.42
C MET A 248 27.55 4.73 -7.85
N LYS A 249 28.54 4.58 -8.72
CA LYS A 249 29.93 4.44 -8.33
C LYS A 249 30.82 5.31 -9.21
N VAL A 250 31.68 6.10 -8.60
CA VAL A 250 32.76 6.82 -9.29
C VAL A 250 34.11 6.36 -8.76
N GLN A 251 35.10 6.28 -9.66
CA GLN A 251 36.49 6.04 -9.36
C GLN A 251 37.33 7.11 -10.03
N PHE A 252 38.32 7.64 -9.32
CA PHE A 252 39.27 8.65 -9.82
C PHE A 252 40.60 8.04 -10.26
N GLU A 253 41.34 8.78 -11.09
CA GLU A 253 42.77 8.52 -11.27
C GLU A 253 43.53 8.83 -9.97
N GLU A 254 44.72 8.25 -9.83
CA GLU A 254 45.43 8.29 -8.56
C GLU A 254 45.84 9.72 -8.20
N ASN A 255 45.38 10.19 -7.03
CA ASN A 255 45.61 11.54 -6.51
C ASN A 255 45.08 12.69 -7.39
N THR A 256 44.04 12.45 -8.19
CA THR A 256 43.35 13.48 -8.97
C THR A 256 41.85 13.45 -8.73
N ASP A 257 41.13 14.43 -9.26
CA ASP A 257 39.67 14.48 -9.39
C ASP A 257 39.20 14.10 -10.81
N VAL A 258 40.08 13.50 -11.62
CA VAL A 258 39.78 13.05 -12.98
C VAL A 258 39.07 11.71 -12.94
N ILE A 259 37.88 11.64 -13.52
CA ILE A 259 37.03 10.44 -13.52
C ILE A 259 37.71 9.34 -14.34
N LYS A 260 38.13 8.26 -13.66
CA LYS A 260 38.64 7.04 -14.29
C LYS A 260 37.52 6.10 -14.72
N ASN A 261 36.50 5.97 -13.88
CA ASN A 261 35.32 5.16 -14.18
C ASN A 261 34.09 5.73 -13.47
N LEU A 262 32.94 5.66 -14.12
CA LEU A 262 31.66 6.09 -13.59
C LEU A 262 30.61 5.04 -13.98
N CYS A 263 29.78 4.63 -13.03
CA CYS A 263 28.68 3.71 -13.25
C CYS A 263 27.43 4.28 -12.58
N ILE A 264 26.36 4.45 -13.34
CA ILE A 264 25.12 5.05 -12.87
C ILE A 264 23.96 4.12 -13.24
N PHE A 265 23.27 3.58 -12.24
CA PHE A 265 22.11 2.74 -12.42
C PHE A 265 20.90 3.32 -11.67
N TYR A 266 19.74 3.26 -12.30
CA TYR A 266 18.46 3.69 -11.74
C TYR A 266 17.42 2.57 -11.74
N GLY A 267 16.56 2.54 -10.73
CA GLY A 267 15.30 1.81 -10.70
C GLY A 267 14.10 2.77 -10.64
N GLY A 268 12.92 2.30 -11.02
CA GLY A 268 11.66 3.07 -11.04
C GLY A 268 11.46 3.97 -12.28
N VAL A 269 12.45 3.99 -13.17
CA VAL A 269 12.50 4.80 -14.40
C VAL A 269 12.40 3.95 -15.69
N GLY A 270 12.12 2.66 -15.56
CA GLY A 270 11.98 1.72 -16.68
C GLY A 270 11.25 0.45 -16.26
N ALA A 271 11.11 -0.49 -17.19
CA ALA A 271 10.52 -1.81 -16.91
C ALA A 271 11.41 -2.71 -16.03
N THR A 272 12.72 -2.41 -15.98
CA THR A 272 13.74 -3.02 -15.12
C THR A 272 14.69 -1.92 -14.62
N THR A 273 15.76 -2.29 -13.91
CA THR A 273 16.91 -1.40 -13.66
C THR A 273 17.53 -0.93 -14.98
N VAL A 274 17.85 0.36 -15.08
CA VAL A 274 18.39 1.04 -16.26
C VAL A 274 19.79 1.57 -15.96
N CYS A 275 20.71 1.46 -16.92
CA CYS A 275 22.06 2.02 -16.84
C CYS A 275 22.13 3.32 -17.66
N ALA A 276 22.66 4.41 -17.10
CA ALA A 276 23.00 5.62 -17.85
C ALA A 276 24.42 5.49 -18.42
N LYS A 277 24.56 4.57 -19.38
CA LYS A 277 25.83 4.12 -19.93
C LYS A 277 26.47 5.17 -20.82
N GLU A 278 25.68 5.81 -21.70
CA GLU A 278 26.20 6.84 -22.60
C GLU A 278 26.71 8.03 -21.78
N THR A 279 25.93 8.45 -20.77
CA THR A 279 26.33 9.47 -19.82
C THR A 279 27.63 9.08 -19.10
N SER A 280 27.67 7.87 -18.54
CA SER A 280 28.86 7.37 -17.83
C SER A 280 30.11 7.42 -18.70
N GLN A 281 30.02 6.98 -19.96
CA GLN A 281 31.13 6.97 -20.90
C GLN A 281 31.61 8.38 -21.29
N ARG A 282 30.68 9.32 -21.49
CA ARG A 282 30.99 10.71 -21.86
C ARG A 282 31.70 11.49 -20.75
N LEU A 283 31.49 11.11 -19.50
CA LEU A 283 32.07 11.81 -18.34
C LEU A 283 33.43 11.27 -17.92
N VAL A 284 33.85 10.09 -18.39
CA VAL A 284 35.21 9.57 -18.16
C VAL A 284 36.25 10.54 -18.73
N GLY A 285 37.30 10.81 -17.95
CA GLY A 285 38.38 11.75 -18.29
C GLY A 285 38.10 13.21 -17.93
N LYS A 286 36.92 13.54 -17.39
CA LYS A 286 36.60 14.90 -16.91
C LYS A 286 36.98 15.09 -15.44
N HIS A 287 37.22 16.34 -15.06
CA HIS A 287 37.40 16.74 -13.66
C HIS A 287 36.06 16.81 -12.92
N TRP A 288 36.05 16.57 -11.61
CA TRP A 288 34.86 16.57 -10.77
C TRP A 288 34.44 17.99 -10.33
N ASN A 289 33.89 18.77 -11.25
CA ASN A 289 33.55 20.18 -11.04
C ASN A 289 32.12 20.55 -11.51
N GLU A 290 31.75 21.82 -11.38
CA GLU A 290 30.41 22.31 -11.74
C GLU A 290 30.09 22.18 -13.24
N ASP A 291 31.07 22.35 -14.12
CA ASP A 291 30.89 22.15 -15.57
C ASP A 291 30.52 20.68 -15.87
N MET A 292 31.23 19.74 -15.23
CA MET A 292 30.93 18.31 -15.33
C MET A 292 29.53 18.00 -14.78
N LEU A 293 29.14 18.58 -13.65
CA LEU A 293 27.79 18.43 -13.08
C LEU A 293 26.71 18.92 -14.05
N GLY A 294 26.87 20.12 -14.62
CA GLY A 294 25.92 20.70 -15.56
C GLY A 294 25.75 19.85 -16.81
N GLU A 295 26.86 19.32 -17.33
CA GLU A 295 26.82 18.37 -18.44
C GLU A 295 26.16 17.05 -18.06
N ALA A 296 26.55 16.44 -16.94
CA ALA A 296 25.99 15.18 -16.46
C ALA A 296 24.47 15.24 -16.29
N CYS A 297 23.93 16.31 -15.71
CA CYS A 297 22.49 16.51 -15.57
C CYS A 297 21.78 16.53 -16.93
N LYS A 298 22.36 17.19 -17.93
CA LYS A 298 21.80 17.23 -19.29
C LYS A 298 21.83 15.85 -19.94
N LEU A 299 22.97 15.15 -19.85
CA LEU A 299 23.15 13.81 -20.40
C LEU A 299 22.16 12.80 -19.79
N ILE A 300 21.99 12.81 -18.45
CA ILE A 300 21.06 11.94 -17.74
C ILE A 300 19.61 12.17 -18.22
N LEU A 301 19.20 13.44 -18.40
CA LEU A 301 17.84 13.78 -18.83
C LEU A 301 17.55 13.42 -20.29
N ASP A 302 18.58 13.44 -21.13
CA ASP A 302 18.51 13.05 -22.55
C ASP A 302 18.48 11.52 -22.69
N GLU A 303 19.31 10.79 -21.93
CA GLU A 303 19.41 9.32 -21.97
C GLU A 303 18.21 8.64 -21.28
N ILE A 304 17.78 9.14 -20.12
CA ILE A 304 16.66 8.57 -19.36
C ILE A 304 15.36 9.30 -19.72
N HIS A 305 14.75 8.88 -20.82
CA HIS A 305 13.49 9.43 -21.29
C HIS A 305 12.27 8.75 -20.63
N LEU A 306 11.41 9.55 -19.98
CA LEU A 306 10.16 9.09 -19.36
C LEU A 306 8.96 9.70 -20.10
N ASN A 307 8.13 8.84 -20.71
CA ASN A 307 6.89 9.27 -21.33
C ASN A 307 5.91 9.79 -20.25
N PRO A 308 5.09 10.83 -20.52
CA PRO A 308 4.05 11.29 -19.58
C PRO A 308 3.11 10.17 -19.11
N SER A 309 2.90 9.14 -19.92
CA SER A 309 2.07 7.95 -19.64
C SER A 309 2.85 6.80 -18.98
N VAL A 310 4.02 7.07 -18.37
CA VAL A 310 4.83 6.03 -17.71
C VAL A 310 4.02 5.32 -16.62
N PRO A 311 4.10 3.98 -16.52
CA PRO A 311 3.49 3.25 -15.41
C PRO A 311 3.90 3.81 -14.04
N GLY A 312 2.92 3.95 -13.15
CA GLY A 312 3.08 4.58 -11.83
C GLY A 312 3.09 6.11 -11.84
N GLY A 313 2.95 6.76 -13.00
CA GLY A 313 2.84 8.22 -13.11
C GLY A 313 4.07 8.98 -12.63
N MET A 314 3.85 10.23 -12.21
CA MET A 314 4.87 11.12 -11.62
C MET A 314 6.11 11.32 -12.53
N ALA A 315 5.90 11.39 -13.85
CA ALA A 315 7.00 11.44 -14.82
C ALA A 315 7.98 12.59 -14.54
N GLU A 316 7.47 13.80 -14.32
CA GLU A 316 8.31 14.97 -14.00
C GLU A 316 9.08 14.79 -12.71
N TYR A 317 8.41 14.36 -11.63
CA TYR A 317 9.06 14.11 -10.34
C TYR A 317 10.16 13.04 -10.44
N LYS A 318 9.90 11.94 -11.17
CA LYS A 318 10.90 10.90 -11.45
C LYS A 318 12.10 11.45 -12.22
N ARG A 319 11.87 12.29 -13.24
CA ARG A 319 12.95 12.97 -14.01
C ARG A 319 13.77 13.90 -13.11
N THR A 320 13.13 14.65 -12.22
CA THR A 320 13.86 15.51 -11.27
C THR A 320 14.69 14.68 -10.30
N LEU A 321 14.17 13.57 -9.80
CA LEU A 321 14.91 12.71 -8.86
C LEU A 321 16.19 12.13 -9.48
N THR A 322 16.21 11.80 -10.78
CA THR A 322 17.43 11.24 -11.38
C THR A 322 18.61 12.20 -11.30
N ILE A 323 18.38 13.48 -11.64
CA ILE A 323 19.40 14.53 -11.54
C ILE A 323 19.67 14.96 -10.09
N SER A 324 18.65 15.00 -9.22
CA SER A 324 18.86 15.32 -7.80
C SER A 324 19.70 14.27 -7.08
N PHE A 325 19.57 12.99 -7.44
CA PHE A 325 20.41 11.92 -6.91
C PHE A 325 21.86 12.02 -7.40
N PHE A 326 22.07 12.38 -8.67
CA PHE A 326 23.41 12.64 -9.18
C PHE A 326 24.05 13.86 -8.51
N PHE A 327 23.28 14.93 -8.28
CA PHE A 327 23.74 16.10 -7.53
C PHE A 327 24.17 15.73 -6.09
N LYS A 328 23.44 14.84 -5.41
CA LYS A 328 23.86 14.34 -4.10
C LYS A 328 25.16 13.55 -4.17
N LEU A 329 25.37 12.70 -5.20
CA LEU A 329 26.67 12.05 -5.43
C LEU A 329 27.78 13.08 -5.59
N TYR A 330 27.54 14.11 -6.41
CA TYR A 330 28.48 15.20 -6.64
C TYR A 330 28.95 15.85 -5.34
N LEU A 331 28.01 16.24 -4.47
CA LEU A 331 28.32 16.85 -3.17
C LEU A 331 29.01 15.89 -2.20
N GLU A 332 28.58 14.62 -2.11
CA GLU A 332 29.22 13.62 -1.25
C GLU A 332 30.69 13.38 -1.65
N VAL A 333 30.96 13.39 -2.95
CA VAL A 333 32.32 13.23 -3.48
C VAL A 333 33.17 14.48 -3.23
N LEU A 334 32.65 15.69 -3.46
CA LEU A 334 33.35 16.92 -3.11
C LEU A 334 33.72 16.97 -1.62
N GLN A 335 32.79 16.55 -0.75
CA GLN A 335 33.05 16.46 0.68
C GLN A 335 34.19 15.48 0.97
N ALA A 336 34.18 14.31 0.33
CA ALA A 336 35.20 13.28 0.54
C ALA A 336 36.57 13.66 -0.05
N LEU A 337 36.61 14.50 -1.08
CA LEU A 337 37.84 15.09 -1.63
C LEU A 337 38.33 16.33 -0.84
N ASN A 338 37.62 16.73 0.24
CA ASN A 338 37.86 17.97 0.99
C ASN A 338 37.81 19.24 0.12
N GLN A 339 36.98 19.23 -0.93
CA GLN A 339 36.78 20.34 -1.87
C GLN A 339 35.48 21.11 -1.60
N LEU A 340 34.65 20.64 -0.66
CA LEU A 340 33.42 21.33 -0.25
C LEU A 340 33.70 22.29 0.91
N ASP A 341 33.37 23.57 0.74
CA ASP A 341 33.44 24.58 1.82
C ASP A 341 32.50 24.17 2.98
N PRO A 342 32.99 24.06 4.23
CA PRO A 342 32.16 23.81 5.41
C PRO A 342 31.00 24.80 5.61
N ASN A 343 31.10 26.02 5.08
CA ASN A 343 30.05 27.03 5.14
C ASN A 343 29.08 26.97 3.94
N ASN A 344 29.28 26.04 3.00
CA ASN A 344 28.37 25.89 1.86
C ASN A 344 26.96 25.49 2.37
N PRO A 345 25.90 26.25 2.03
CA PRO A 345 24.54 25.94 2.46
C PRO A 345 24.07 24.53 2.02
N ASP A 346 24.64 24.00 0.94
CA ASP A 346 24.32 22.69 0.37
C ASP A 346 24.90 21.52 1.18
N ILE A 347 25.74 21.77 2.18
CA ILE A 347 26.28 20.69 3.05
C ILE A 347 25.18 19.94 3.82
N SER A 348 23.98 20.52 3.92
CA SER A 348 22.81 19.84 4.45
C SER A 348 22.33 18.69 3.55
N ALA A 349 22.56 18.76 2.24
CA ALA A 349 22.07 17.78 1.27
C ALA A 349 22.75 16.41 1.38
N VAL A 350 23.99 16.37 1.90
CA VAL A 350 24.77 15.15 2.15
C VAL A 350 24.48 14.52 3.52
N LYS A 351 23.75 15.22 4.40
CA LYS A 351 23.35 14.66 5.69
C LYS A 351 22.37 13.52 5.47
N LYS A 352 22.67 12.37 6.10
CA LYS A 352 21.77 11.22 6.10
C LYS A 352 20.63 11.46 7.08
N PHE A 353 19.43 10.99 6.73
CA PHE A 353 18.29 11.03 7.62
C PHE A 353 18.54 10.09 8.80
N ASP A 354 18.41 10.60 10.03
CA ASP A 354 18.55 9.81 11.26
C ASP A 354 17.17 9.68 11.92
N SER A 355 16.67 8.45 11.99
CA SER A 355 15.39 8.09 12.58
C SER A 355 15.45 8.01 14.12
N THR A 356 16.19 8.92 14.76
CA THR A 356 16.36 8.93 16.23
C THR A 356 15.03 8.78 16.99
N SER A 357 15.11 8.13 18.15
CA SER A 357 13.95 7.78 18.98
C SER A 357 13.01 8.97 19.23
N SER A 358 11.74 8.81 18.88
CA SER A 358 10.71 9.80 19.17
C SER A 358 10.50 9.93 20.68
N LYS A 359 10.64 11.15 21.21
CA LYS A 359 10.31 11.47 22.61
C LYS A 359 8.84 11.90 22.69
N HIS A 360 8.10 11.34 23.63
CA HIS A 360 6.67 11.60 23.78
C HIS A 360 6.35 12.10 25.19
N LEU A 361 5.48 13.11 25.29
CA LEU A 361 4.96 13.63 26.54
C LEU A 361 3.43 13.68 26.46
N GLN A 362 2.74 13.09 27.43
CA GLN A 362 1.30 13.19 27.58
C GLN A 362 0.97 13.89 28.90
N THR A 363 0.15 14.93 28.84
CA THR A 363 -0.32 15.68 30.01
C THR A 363 -1.83 15.62 30.09
N TYR A 364 -2.36 15.37 31.29
CA TYR A 364 -3.80 15.30 31.54
C TYR A 364 -4.10 15.71 32.99
N GLN A 365 -5.35 16.08 33.26
CA GLN A 365 -5.81 16.42 34.61
C GLN A 365 -6.06 15.15 35.42
N ASN A 366 -5.48 15.08 36.62
CA ASN A 366 -5.75 13.98 37.54
C ASN A 366 -7.12 14.14 38.22
N VAL A 367 -7.68 13.02 38.68
CA VAL A 367 -8.94 13.00 39.43
C VAL A 367 -8.83 13.75 40.77
N PRO A 368 -9.94 14.28 41.33
CA PRO A 368 -9.96 14.83 42.68
C PRO A 368 -9.42 13.85 43.73
N LYS A 369 -8.75 14.37 44.76
CA LYS A 369 -8.09 13.54 45.80
C LYS A 369 -9.07 12.73 46.64
N ASP A 370 -10.29 13.21 46.77
CA ASP A 370 -11.41 12.62 47.50
C ASP A 370 -12.26 11.66 46.64
N GLN A 371 -11.98 11.55 45.34
CA GLN A 371 -12.65 10.58 44.48
C GLN A 371 -12.28 9.15 44.91
N PRO A 372 -13.26 8.29 45.26
CA PRO A 372 -12.99 6.92 45.69
C PRO A 372 -12.21 6.11 44.62
N ASP A 373 -11.35 5.19 45.06
CA ASP A 373 -10.55 4.35 44.13
C ASP A 373 -11.40 3.47 43.22
N ARG A 374 -12.59 3.06 43.69
CA ARG A 374 -13.56 2.28 42.92
C ARG A 374 -14.26 3.08 41.81
N ASP A 375 -14.20 4.42 41.85
CA ASP A 375 -14.78 5.28 40.83
C ASP A 375 -13.77 5.47 39.69
N PRO A 376 -14.00 4.86 38.50
CA PRO A 376 -13.05 4.87 37.41
C PRO A 376 -13.11 6.15 36.55
N VAL A 377 -14.11 7.03 36.74
CA VAL A 377 -14.33 8.17 35.86
C VAL A 377 -13.13 9.14 35.93
N GLY A 378 -12.57 9.52 34.78
CA GLY A 378 -11.38 10.38 34.71
C GLY A 378 -10.04 9.68 34.98
N ARG A 379 -10.02 8.38 35.31
CA ARG A 379 -8.79 7.60 35.51
C ARG A 379 -8.33 6.96 34.19
N PRO A 380 -7.01 6.77 33.97
CA PRO A 380 -6.47 6.14 32.74
C PRO A 380 -6.63 4.61 32.80
N ILE A 381 -7.87 4.11 32.78
CA ILE A 381 -8.15 2.68 32.82
C ILE A 381 -7.82 2.03 31.47
N VAL A 382 -7.02 0.97 31.50
CA VAL A 382 -6.69 0.17 30.32
C VAL A 382 -7.96 -0.35 29.66
N HIS A 383 -7.96 -0.37 28.32
CA HIS A 383 -9.06 -0.92 27.54
C HIS A 383 -9.41 -2.34 28.03
N ARG A 384 -10.70 -2.62 28.29
CA ARG A 384 -11.15 -3.89 28.91
C ARG A 384 -10.77 -5.15 28.12
N SER A 385 -10.59 -5.04 26.80
CA SER A 385 -10.11 -6.16 25.96
C SER A 385 -8.63 -6.05 25.60
N GLY A 386 -7.87 -5.12 26.16
CA GLY A 386 -6.47 -4.85 25.79
C GLY A 386 -5.58 -6.09 25.90
N ILE A 387 -5.67 -6.82 27.03
CA ILE A 387 -4.93 -8.07 27.22
C ILE A 387 -5.37 -9.14 26.20
N LYS A 388 -6.67 -9.31 25.97
CA LYS A 388 -7.21 -10.27 25.00
C LYS A 388 -6.76 -9.97 23.56
N GLN A 389 -6.58 -8.69 23.24
CA GLN A 389 -6.05 -8.27 21.94
C GLN A 389 -4.56 -8.60 21.84
N ALA A 390 -3.79 -8.41 22.91
CA ALA A 390 -2.37 -8.74 22.95
C ALA A 390 -2.10 -10.26 22.89
N THR A 391 -2.98 -11.09 23.44
CA THR A 391 -2.84 -12.56 23.46
C THR A 391 -3.51 -13.27 22.28
N GLY A 392 -4.27 -12.56 21.43
CA GLY A 392 -5.04 -13.16 20.33
C GLY A 392 -6.35 -13.84 20.75
N GLU A 393 -6.77 -13.74 22.01
CA GLU A 393 -8.02 -14.33 22.52
C GLU A 393 -9.26 -13.48 22.20
N ALA A 394 -9.09 -12.25 21.71
CA ALA A 394 -10.19 -11.38 21.31
C ALA A 394 -10.80 -11.84 19.97
N ILE A 395 -11.86 -12.64 20.02
CA ILE A 395 -12.57 -13.16 18.82
C ILE A 395 -13.22 -12.03 17.97
N TYR A 396 -12.74 -11.82 16.76
CA TYR A 396 -13.37 -11.02 15.71
C TYR A 396 -14.33 -11.88 14.85
N THR A 397 -14.94 -11.30 13.82
CA THR A 397 -16.00 -11.99 13.07
C THR A 397 -15.50 -13.25 12.37
N ASP A 398 -14.34 -13.17 11.71
CA ASP A 398 -13.76 -14.33 10.99
C ASP A 398 -13.06 -15.33 11.92
N ASP A 399 -12.70 -14.92 13.14
CA ASP A 399 -12.11 -15.83 14.14
C ASP A 399 -13.13 -16.83 14.69
N MET A 400 -14.42 -16.61 14.44
CA MET A 400 -15.47 -17.51 14.89
C MET A 400 -15.29 -18.88 14.20
N PRO A 401 -15.28 -19.99 14.96
CA PRO A 401 -15.15 -21.33 14.40
C PRO A 401 -16.18 -21.59 13.31
N ALA A 402 -15.78 -22.31 12.27
CA ALA A 402 -16.69 -22.68 11.21
C ALA A 402 -17.85 -23.51 11.75
N VAL A 403 -19.06 -23.26 11.24
CA VAL A 403 -20.22 -24.10 11.55
C VAL A 403 -20.35 -25.23 10.55
N ASP A 404 -21.01 -26.33 10.94
CA ASP A 404 -21.16 -27.48 10.04
C ASP A 404 -21.92 -27.08 8.77
N GLY A 405 -21.38 -27.49 7.62
CA GLY A 405 -21.90 -27.09 6.34
C GLY A 405 -21.84 -25.58 6.06
N GLU A 406 -20.96 -24.79 6.67
CA GLU A 406 -20.78 -23.38 6.27
C GLU A 406 -20.32 -23.26 4.80
N LEU A 407 -20.80 -22.24 4.08
CA LEU A 407 -20.39 -21.87 2.73
C LEU A 407 -19.64 -20.53 2.75
N TYR A 408 -18.76 -20.33 1.78
CA TYR A 408 -18.01 -19.10 1.59
C TYR A 408 -18.48 -18.36 0.35
N LEU A 409 -18.71 -17.07 0.51
CA LEU A 409 -19.22 -16.17 -0.51
C LEU A 409 -18.07 -15.33 -1.09
N ARG A 410 -18.00 -15.29 -2.42
CA ARG A 410 -17.11 -14.38 -3.17
C ARG A 410 -17.93 -13.50 -4.10
N LEU A 411 -17.76 -12.18 -3.99
CA LEU A 411 -18.42 -11.22 -4.87
C LEU A 411 -17.74 -11.18 -6.25
N VAL A 412 -18.55 -10.98 -7.28
CA VAL A 412 -18.13 -10.62 -8.63
C VAL A 412 -18.54 -9.17 -8.86
N THR A 413 -17.57 -8.34 -9.22
CA THR A 413 -17.74 -6.89 -9.35
C THR A 413 -17.58 -6.42 -10.79
N SER A 414 -18.14 -5.26 -11.08
CA SER A 414 -17.97 -4.60 -12.37
C SER A 414 -16.51 -4.28 -12.66
N THR A 415 -16.09 -4.57 -13.89
CA THR A 415 -14.78 -4.15 -14.45
C THR A 415 -14.89 -2.89 -15.31
N ARG A 416 -16.07 -2.27 -15.39
CA ARG A 416 -16.35 -1.06 -16.19
C ARG A 416 -16.91 0.07 -15.32
N ALA A 417 -16.47 1.29 -15.59
CA ALA A 417 -16.91 2.48 -14.87
C ALA A 417 -18.37 2.84 -15.19
N HIS A 418 -18.80 2.72 -16.45
CA HIS A 418 -20.18 2.97 -16.86
C HIS A 418 -20.52 2.07 -18.05
N ALA A 419 -21.41 1.11 -17.84
CA ALA A 419 -21.77 0.16 -18.89
C ALA A 419 -23.14 -0.48 -18.65
N LYS A 420 -23.76 -0.96 -19.72
CA LYS A 420 -24.89 -1.89 -19.65
C LYS A 420 -24.36 -3.31 -19.55
N ILE A 421 -25.00 -4.14 -18.71
CA ILE A 421 -24.77 -5.58 -18.67
C ILE A 421 -25.58 -6.20 -19.82
N VAL A 422 -24.89 -6.77 -20.81
CA VAL A 422 -25.52 -7.38 -21.98
C VAL A 422 -25.93 -8.82 -21.65
N SER A 423 -25.02 -9.56 -21.01
CA SER A 423 -25.27 -10.95 -20.60
C SER A 423 -24.33 -11.35 -19.46
N MET A 424 -24.79 -12.31 -18.64
CA MET A 424 -24.00 -12.97 -17.61
C MET A 424 -24.05 -14.48 -17.86
N ASP A 425 -22.89 -15.13 -17.87
CA ASP A 425 -22.77 -16.58 -17.96
C ASP A 425 -22.02 -17.14 -16.75
N PHE A 426 -22.67 -18.09 -16.07
CA PHE A 426 -22.19 -18.72 -14.85
C PHE A 426 -21.78 -20.19 -15.07
N SER A 427 -21.89 -20.71 -16.29
CA SER A 427 -21.71 -22.14 -16.59
C SER A 427 -20.34 -22.67 -16.18
N GLU A 428 -19.25 -21.98 -16.54
CA GLU A 428 -17.89 -22.37 -16.13
C GLU A 428 -17.68 -22.30 -14.61
N ALA A 429 -18.28 -21.32 -13.95
CA ALA A 429 -18.21 -21.15 -12.50
C ALA A 429 -18.94 -22.29 -11.78
N LEU A 430 -20.16 -22.62 -12.20
CA LEU A 430 -20.97 -23.70 -11.64
C LEU A 430 -20.36 -25.09 -11.89
N ALA A 431 -19.56 -25.25 -12.94
CA ALA A 431 -18.82 -26.47 -13.22
C ALA A 431 -17.56 -26.65 -12.35
N GLN A 432 -17.12 -25.61 -11.61
CA GLN A 432 -15.93 -25.73 -10.76
C GLN A 432 -16.18 -26.63 -9.55
N PRO A 433 -15.20 -27.47 -9.17
CA PRO A 433 -15.31 -28.29 -7.96
C PRO A 433 -15.59 -27.48 -6.70
N GLY A 434 -16.61 -27.91 -5.95
CA GLY A 434 -16.98 -27.31 -4.67
C GLY A 434 -17.79 -26.01 -4.75
N VAL A 435 -18.04 -25.47 -5.95
CA VAL A 435 -19.01 -24.38 -6.13
C VAL A 435 -20.42 -24.93 -5.90
N PHE A 436 -21.15 -24.29 -5.00
CA PHE A 436 -22.51 -24.66 -4.61
C PHE A 436 -23.56 -23.94 -5.45
N GLY A 437 -23.30 -22.68 -5.81
CA GLY A 437 -24.25 -21.88 -6.60
C GLY A 437 -23.83 -20.43 -6.75
N VAL A 438 -24.68 -19.67 -7.43
CA VAL A 438 -24.53 -18.22 -7.65
C VAL A 438 -25.76 -17.51 -7.10
N VAL A 439 -25.54 -16.32 -6.53
CA VAL A 439 -26.59 -15.37 -6.11
C VAL A 439 -26.61 -14.20 -7.08
N THR A 440 -27.78 -13.90 -7.65
CA THR A 440 -28.03 -12.75 -8.54
C THR A 440 -29.12 -11.85 -7.95
N ALA A 441 -29.44 -10.74 -8.62
CA ALA A 441 -30.53 -9.85 -8.23
C ALA A 441 -31.91 -10.56 -8.15
N ASP A 442 -32.11 -11.64 -8.91
CA ASP A 442 -33.37 -12.39 -8.95
C ASP A 442 -33.59 -13.27 -7.71
N ASP A 443 -32.56 -13.47 -6.89
CA ASP A 443 -32.63 -14.28 -5.67
C ASP A 443 -33.17 -13.51 -4.45
N PHE A 444 -33.43 -12.21 -4.60
CA PHE A 444 -33.97 -11.35 -3.56
C PHE A 444 -35.48 -11.57 -3.45
N LEU A 445 -35.95 -11.98 -2.27
CA LEU A 445 -37.38 -12.29 -2.04
C LEU A 445 -38.25 -11.05 -1.80
N GLY A 446 -37.64 -9.97 -1.29
CA GLY A 446 -38.26 -8.66 -1.12
C GLY A 446 -37.68 -7.66 -2.10
N THR A 447 -36.78 -6.79 -1.62
CA THR A 447 -36.13 -5.76 -2.45
C THR A 447 -34.64 -6.01 -2.65
N ASN A 448 -34.15 -5.83 -3.89
CA ASN A 448 -32.72 -5.72 -4.21
C ASN A 448 -32.22 -4.28 -4.09
N GLU A 449 -33.07 -3.35 -3.67
CA GLU A 449 -32.76 -1.93 -3.61
C GLU A 449 -32.49 -1.47 -2.18
N MET A 450 -31.49 -0.59 -2.03
CA MET A 450 -31.31 0.24 -0.84
C MET A 450 -31.98 1.59 -1.08
N THR A 451 -32.89 1.99 -0.18
CA THR A 451 -33.52 3.32 -0.22
C THR A 451 -32.57 4.38 0.35
N LEU A 452 -32.24 5.37 -0.46
CA LEU A 452 -31.49 6.58 -0.10
C LEU A 452 -32.40 7.81 -0.27
N GLU A 453 -31.94 8.99 0.18
CA GLU A 453 -32.73 10.23 0.06
C GLU A 453 -33.05 10.61 -1.40
N ASP A 454 -32.19 10.24 -2.35
CA ASP A 454 -32.35 10.54 -3.78
C ASP A 454 -33.02 9.40 -4.58
N GLY A 455 -33.38 8.29 -3.93
CA GLY A 455 -34.08 7.16 -4.53
C GLY A 455 -33.50 5.80 -4.18
N GLU A 456 -33.93 4.80 -4.94
CA GLU A 456 -33.53 3.40 -4.78
C GLU A 456 -32.27 3.08 -5.60
N VAL A 457 -31.35 2.32 -4.99
CA VAL A 457 -30.10 1.90 -5.61
C VAL A 457 -29.89 0.39 -5.45
N PRO A 458 -29.55 -0.34 -6.54
CA PRO A 458 -29.48 -1.79 -6.50
C PRO A 458 -28.23 -2.26 -5.73
N MET A 459 -28.43 -3.22 -4.83
CA MET A 459 -27.36 -3.91 -4.11
C MET A 459 -26.57 -4.84 -5.04
N LEU A 460 -27.25 -5.61 -5.89
CA LEU A 460 -26.65 -6.34 -7.02
C LEU A 460 -27.15 -5.76 -8.35
N ALA A 461 -26.23 -5.34 -9.21
CA ALA A 461 -26.57 -4.78 -10.52
C ALA A 461 -27.03 -5.86 -11.51
N SER A 462 -28.20 -5.66 -12.13
CA SER A 462 -28.76 -6.57 -13.16
C SER A 462 -28.94 -5.93 -14.55
N GLY A 463 -28.80 -4.60 -14.67
CA GLY A 463 -29.00 -3.89 -15.95
C GLY A 463 -27.85 -2.98 -16.35
N LYS A 464 -27.42 -2.09 -15.46
CA LYS A 464 -26.30 -1.18 -15.70
C LYS A 464 -25.36 -1.15 -14.50
N VAL A 465 -24.08 -0.97 -14.78
CA VAL A 465 -23.04 -0.71 -13.80
C VAL A 465 -22.62 0.75 -13.87
N LEU A 466 -22.41 1.35 -12.70
CA LEU A 466 -22.17 2.78 -12.49
C LEU A 466 -20.77 3.06 -11.95
N CYS A 467 -20.01 2.04 -11.56
CA CYS A 467 -18.59 2.17 -11.23
C CYS A 467 -17.87 0.82 -11.36
N VAL A 468 -16.53 0.86 -11.50
CA VAL A 468 -15.69 -0.33 -11.27
C VAL A 468 -15.81 -0.69 -9.79
N GLY A 469 -16.03 -1.97 -9.49
CA GLY A 469 -16.26 -2.43 -8.12
C GLY A 469 -17.73 -2.60 -7.72
N GLN A 470 -18.68 -2.11 -8.51
CA GLN A 470 -20.10 -2.34 -8.20
C GLN A 470 -20.43 -3.84 -8.21
N LEU A 471 -21.19 -4.29 -7.21
CA LEU A 471 -21.53 -5.70 -7.03
C LEU A 471 -22.53 -6.15 -8.11
N ILE A 472 -22.29 -7.30 -8.73
CA ILE A 472 -23.15 -7.85 -9.80
C ILE A 472 -23.76 -9.18 -9.37
N CYS A 473 -22.94 -10.11 -8.89
CA CYS A 473 -23.39 -11.39 -8.38
C CYS A 473 -22.42 -11.91 -7.30
N ALA A 474 -22.76 -13.02 -6.67
CA ALA A 474 -21.89 -13.68 -5.70
C ALA A 474 -21.83 -15.18 -5.94
N VAL A 475 -20.62 -15.76 -5.89
CA VAL A 475 -20.39 -17.21 -5.98
C VAL A 475 -20.27 -17.80 -4.58
N LEU A 476 -20.95 -18.92 -4.35
CA LEU A 476 -20.92 -19.69 -3.10
C LEU A 476 -20.15 -20.99 -3.32
N ALA A 477 -19.23 -21.32 -2.41
CA ALA A 477 -18.49 -22.58 -2.46
C ALA A 477 -18.18 -23.14 -1.06
N ASN A 478 -17.67 -24.37 -1.01
CA ASN A 478 -17.31 -25.02 0.26
C ASN A 478 -16.04 -24.44 0.90
N THR A 479 -15.17 -23.77 0.14
CA THR A 479 -13.97 -23.11 0.67
C THR A 479 -13.78 -21.72 0.06
N PRO A 480 -13.04 -20.80 0.73
CA PRO A 480 -12.73 -19.48 0.17
C PRO A 480 -12.03 -19.54 -1.19
N ASP A 481 -11.07 -20.46 -1.34
CA ASP A 481 -10.31 -20.60 -2.59
C ASP A 481 -11.19 -21.11 -3.74
N GLN A 482 -12.12 -22.03 -3.48
CA GLN A 482 -13.09 -22.49 -4.48
C GLN A 482 -14.05 -21.38 -4.89
N ALA A 483 -14.53 -20.57 -3.94
CA ALA A 483 -15.39 -19.42 -4.24
C ALA A 483 -14.64 -18.39 -5.08
N LYS A 484 -13.36 -18.13 -4.78
CA LYS A 484 -12.48 -17.24 -5.55
C LYS A 484 -12.23 -17.76 -6.97
N ASN A 485 -11.89 -19.04 -7.12
CA ASN A 485 -11.69 -19.64 -8.44
C ASN A 485 -12.99 -19.64 -9.26
N GLY A 486 -14.14 -19.96 -8.64
CA GLY A 486 -15.45 -19.90 -9.29
C GLY A 486 -15.84 -18.48 -9.74
N ALA A 487 -15.64 -17.48 -8.89
CA ALA A 487 -15.89 -16.07 -9.23
C ALA A 487 -15.05 -15.60 -10.43
N ALA A 488 -13.78 -16.04 -10.54
CA ALA A 488 -12.92 -15.73 -11.68
C ALA A 488 -13.37 -16.40 -13.00
N LYS A 489 -14.33 -17.33 -12.94
CA LYS A 489 -14.93 -18.03 -14.09
C LYS A 489 -16.30 -17.50 -14.49
N VAL A 490 -16.81 -16.48 -13.81
CA VAL A 490 -18.03 -15.79 -14.23
C VAL A 490 -17.70 -14.87 -15.41
N ASN A 491 -18.41 -15.04 -16.52
CA ASN A 491 -18.22 -14.24 -17.72
C ASN A 491 -19.33 -13.20 -17.84
N ILE A 492 -18.96 -11.92 -17.93
CA ILE A 492 -19.91 -10.80 -18.03
C ILE A 492 -19.55 -9.98 -19.27
N VAL A 493 -20.54 -9.80 -20.14
CA VAL A 493 -20.39 -9.00 -21.36
C VAL A 493 -20.99 -7.61 -21.09
N TYR A 494 -20.21 -6.58 -21.42
CA TYR A 494 -20.56 -5.18 -21.20
C TYR A 494 -20.67 -4.42 -22.52
N GLU A 495 -21.59 -3.46 -22.57
CA GLU A 495 -21.64 -2.39 -23.56
C GLU A 495 -21.34 -1.07 -22.84
N ASN A 496 -20.21 -0.41 -23.17
CA ASN A 496 -19.82 0.84 -22.51
C ASN A 496 -20.84 1.95 -22.79
N LEU A 497 -21.12 2.76 -21.77
CA LEU A 497 -22.03 3.90 -21.85
C LEU A 497 -21.27 5.21 -21.67
N GLU A 498 -21.69 6.24 -22.41
CA GLU A 498 -21.21 7.61 -22.27
C GLU A 498 -22.30 8.52 -21.67
N PRO A 499 -21.94 9.60 -20.95
CA PRO A 499 -20.57 9.96 -20.58
C PRO A 499 -20.02 9.08 -19.46
N VAL A 500 -18.71 8.84 -19.45
CA VAL A 500 -17.98 8.38 -18.24
C VAL A 500 -17.49 9.62 -17.48
N ILE A 501 -18.01 9.85 -16.28
CA ILE A 501 -17.69 11.02 -15.44
C ILE A 501 -16.87 10.55 -14.25
N LEU A 502 -15.60 10.94 -14.12
CA LEU A 502 -14.70 10.48 -13.05
C LEU A 502 -14.31 11.63 -12.11
N THR A 503 -14.06 12.83 -12.64
CA THR A 503 -13.58 13.97 -11.87
C THR A 503 -14.70 14.89 -11.40
N ILE A 504 -14.37 15.77 -10.44
CA ILE A 504 -15.30 16.80 -9.95
C ILE A 504 -15.58 17.79 -11.08
N GLU A 505 -14.57 18.17 -11.84
CA GLU A 505 -14.66 19.08 -12.98
C GLU A 505 -15.57 18.52 -14.08
N GLU A 506 -15.43 17.23 -14.40
CA GLU A 506 -16.32 16.55 -15.36
C GLU A 506 -17.76 16.53 -14.87
N ALA A 507 -17.98 16.29 -13.57
CA ALA A 507 -19.32 16.34 -12.98
C ALA A 507 -19.92 17.75 -13.02
N ILE A 508 -19.11 18.80 -12.79
CA ILE A 508 -19.53 20.19 -12.93
C ILE A 508 -19.93 20.48 -14.38
N ASN A 509 -19.09 20.10 -15.35
CA ASN A 509 -19.35 20.34 -16.77
C ASN A 509 -20.63 19.65 -17.26
N HIS A 510 -20.94 18.47 -16.74
CA HIS A 510 -22.15 17.72 -17.09
C HIS A 510 -23.36 18.02 -16.20
N ASN A 511 -23.26 18.92 -15.22
CA ASN A 511 -24.27 19.15 -14.18
C ASN A 511 -24.71 17.85 -13.47
N SER A 512 -23.77 16.93 -13.27
CA SER A 512 -24.00 15.62 -12.64
C SER A 512 -23.86 15.74 -11.13
N PHE A 513 -24.95 16.10 -10.47
CA PHE A 513 -24.99 16.34 -9.03
C PHE A 513 -26.09 15.54 -8.35
N PHE A 514 -25.84 15.17 -7.11
CA PHE A 514 -26.89 14.78 -6.19
C PHE A 514 -27.61 16.04 -5.66
N LYS A 515 -28.90 15.90 -5.38
CA LYS A 515 -29.76 16.98 -4.87
C LYS A 515 -30.20 16.67 -3.42
N PRO A 516 -30.50 17.69 -2.61
CA PRO A 516 -30.41 19.13 -2.92
C PRO A 516 -28.99 19.68 -2.70
N GLN A 517 -28.63 20.74 -3.41
CA GLN A 517 -27.46 21.55 -3.04
C GLN A 517 -27.71 22.27 -1.71
N ARG A 518 -26.64 22.64 -1.01
CA ARG A 518 -26.72 23.32 0.30
C ARG A 518 -26.05 24.69 0.22
N GLN A 519 -26.59 25.65 0.97
CA GLN A 519 -26.06 26.99 1.09
C GLN A 519 -26.27 27.51 2.51
N LEU A 520 -25.31 28.30 3.01
CA LEU A 520 -25.42 29.09 4.22
C LEU A 520 -24.89 30.50 3.93
N GLU A 521 -25.53 31.51 4.52
CA GLU A 521 -25.20 32.91 4.30
C GLU A 521 -25.38 33.73 5.59
N VAL A 522 -24.43 34.63 5.84
CA VAL A 522 -24.42 35.56 6.97
C VAL A 522 -23.92 36.91 6.48
N GLY A 523 -24.60 38.00 6.85
CA GLY A 523 -24.19 39.36 6.43
C GLY A 523 -24.43 39.63 4.95
N ASN A 524 -23.66 40.56 4.36
CA ASN A 524 -23.73 40.92 2.94
C ASN A 524 -22.32 40.85 2.33
N VAL A 525 -22.05 39.76 1.60
CA VAL A 525 -20.71 39.48 1.07
C VAL A 525 -20.34 40.45 -0.07
N GLU A 526 -21.32 40.86 -0.89
CA GLU A 526 -21.14 41.80 -1.99
C GLU A 526 -20.68 43.18 -1.52
N GLU A 527 -21.31 43.73 -0.48
CA GLU A 527 -20.92 45.01 0.12
C GLU A 527 -19.54 44.91 0.78
N ALA A 528 -19.30 43.83 1.52
CA ALA A 528 -18.06 43.64 2.25
C ALA A 528 -16.83 43.57 1.33
N PHE A 529 -16.95 42.92 0.16
CA PHE A 529 -15.87 42.88 -0.84
C PHE A 529 -15.50 44.26 -1.40
N GLN A 530 -16.43 45.22 -1.44
CA GLN A 530 -16.14 46.59 -1.91
C GLN A 530 -15.32 47.39 -0.89
N THR A 531 -15.42 47.02 0.39
CA THR A 531 -14.75 47.71 1.50
C THR A 531 -13.48 47.01 1.99
N ALA A 532 -13.18 45.82 1.48
CA ALA A 532 -11.95 45.10 1.79
C ALA A 532 -10.75 45.82 1.15
N ASP A 533 -9.62 45.91 1.88
CA ASP A 533 -8.38 46.48 1.34
C ASP A 533 -7.84 45.62 0.20
N GLN A 534 -7.97 44.30 0.33
CA GLN A 534 -7.50 43.31 -0.64
C GLN A 534 -8.51 42.18 -0.80
N VAL A 535 -8.52 41.60 -2.00
CA VAL A 535 -9.34 40.45 -2.36
C VAL A 535 -8.46 39.42 -3.05
N HIS A 536 -8.60 38.16 -2.64
CA HIS A 536 -7.88 37.04 -3.23
C HIS A 536 -8.84 35.92 -3.62
N GLU A 537 -8.62 35.34 -4.79
CA GLU A 537 -9.36 34.19 -5.31
C GLU A 537 -8.39 33.02 -5.49
N GLY A 538 -8.85 31.82 -5.16
CA GLY A 538 -8.07 30.60 -5.29
C GLY A 538 -8.94 29.36 -5.28
N GLU A 539 -8.33 28.22 -5.59
CA GLU A 539 -8.95 26.92 -5.46
C GLU A 539 -7.95 25.90 -4.90
N VAL A 540 -8.47 24.92 -4.19
CA VAL A 540 -7.67 23.86 -3.58
C VAL A 540 -8.39 22.52 -3.72
N PHE A 541 -7.63 21.51 -4.14
CA PHE A 541 -8.11 20.13 -4.25
C PHE A 541 -7.53 19.27 -3.13
N ILE A 542 -8.39 18.49 -2.49
CA ILE A 542 -8.07 17.54 -1.43
C ILE A 542 -8.45 16.15 -1.92
N ALA A 543 -7.46 15.27 -2.00
CA ALA A 543 -7.68 13.89 -2.40
C ALA A 543 -8.52 13.10 -1.38
N GLY A 544 -9.09 11.98 -1.81
CA GLY A 544 -9.81 11.05 -0.94
C GLY A 544 -8.90 10.29 0.02
N GLN A 545 -9.50 9.44 0.85
CA GLN A 545 -8.79 8.64 1.85
C GLN A 545 -9.51 7.30 2.08
N GLU A 546 -8.75 6.21 2.10
CA GLU A 546 -9.23 4.87 2.42
C GLU A 546 -9.28 4.65 3.94
N HIS A 547 -10.32 4.00 4.47
CA HIS A 547 -10.44 3.79 5.93
C HIS A 547 -9.34 2.91 6.48
N PHE A 548 -8.98 1.89 5.71
CA PHE A 548 -7.91 0.94 6.02
C PHE A 548 -8.01 0.32 7.43
N TYR A 549 -9.23 0.04 7.88
CA TYR A 549 -9.46 -0.75 9.09
C TYR A 549 -8.76 -2.12 8.96
N MET A 550 -8.16 -2.62 10.04
CA MET A 550 -7.31 -3.82 9.95
C MET A 550 -8.13 -5.09 9.71
N GLU A 551 -9.31 -5.21 10.32
CA GLU A 551 -10.31 -6.24 9.98
C GLU A 551 -11.13 -5.75 8.79
N THR A 552 -11.04 -6.40 7.62
CA THR A 552 -11.88 -6.09 6.45
C THR A 552 -13.37 -6.35 6.71
N GLN A 553 -14.25 -5.98 5.78
CA GLN A 553 -15.67 -6.30 5.86
C GLN A 553 -15.84 -7.82 6.03
N SER A 554 -16.47 -8.21 7.14
CA SER A 554 -16.60 -9.60 7.57
C SER A 554 -18.02 -9.81 8.10
N ILE A 555 -18.72 -10.78 7.51
CA ILE A 555 -20.11 -11.12 7.82
C ILE A 555 -20.26 -12.64 7.84
N ARG A 556 -21.05 -13.14 8.79
CA ARG A 556 -21.55 -14.51 8.80
C ARG A 556 -23.04 -14.53 9.09
N ALA A 557 -23.84 -15.03 8.15
CA ALA A 557 -25.28 -15.21 8.30
C ALA A 557 -25.58 -16.71 8.55
N VAL A 558 -26.36 -16.99 9.58
CA VAL A 558 -26.70 -18.36 10.02
C VAL A 558 -28.22 -18.50 10.05
N PRO A 559 -28.83 -19.24 9.10
CA PRO A 559 -30.26 -19.47 9.09
C PRO A 559 -30.69 -20.37 10.27
N LYS A 560 -31.91 -20.15 10.77
CA LYS A 560 -32.54 -20.84 11.90
C LYS A 560 -33.94 -21.34 11.53
N GLU A 561 -34.70 -21.82 12.51
CA GLU A 561 -36.07 -22.32 12.33
C GLU A 561 -37.03 -21.19 11.90
N ASP A 562 -38.11 -21.53 11.20
CA ASP A 562 -39.18 -20.60 10.81
C ASP A 562 -38.72 -19.32 10.07
N GLY A 563 -37.59 -19.39 9.36
CA GLY A 563 -37.04 -18.26 8.62
C GLY A 563 -36.29 -17.25 9.50
N GLU A 564 -36.00 -17.59 10.76
CA GLU A 564 -35.12 -16.82 11.62
C GLU A 564 -33.67 -16.84 11.11
N MET A 565 -32.90 -15.82 11.48
CA MET A 565 -31.51 -15.70 11.08
C MET A 565 -30.67 -14.92 12.11
N ASP A 566 -29.54 -15.50 12.51
CA ASP A 566 -28.51 -14.81 13.27
C ASP A 566 -27.43 -14.30 12.30
N VAL A 567 -27.05 -13.03 12.43
CA VAL A 567 -26.02 -12.40 11.62
C VAL A 567 -24.93 -11.83 12.51
N TYR A 568 -23.72 -12.38 12.39
CA TYR A 568 -22.52 -11.90 13.09
C TYR A 568 -21.69 -11.07 12.13
N LEU A 569 -21.39 -9.83 12.48
CA LEU A 569 -20.68 -8.92 11.59
C LEU A 569 -19.93 -7.82 12.32
N GLY A 570 -18.90 -7.28 11.66
CA GLY A 570 -18.27 -6.03 12.07
C GLY A 570 -19.00 -4.83 11.46
N THR A 571 -19.96 -4.23 12.16
CA THR A 571 -20.68 -3.01 11.72
C THR A 571 -20.76 -1.95 12.80
N GLN A 572 -20.93 -0.69 12.40
CA GLN A 572 -21.25 0.43 13.30
C GLN A 572 -22.77 0.61 13.49
N ASP A 573 -23.59 0.02 12.61
CA ASP A 573 -25.04 0.18 12.64
C ASP A 573 -25.77 -1.17 12.44
N PRO A 574 -25.90 -1.96 13.54
CA PRO A 574 -26.61 -3.24 13.47
C PRO A 574 -28.11 -3.08 13.20
N THR A 575 -28.72 -1.95 13.59
CA THR A 575 -30.15 -1.69 13.40
C THR A 575 -30.46 -1.44 11.92
N HIS A 576 -29.68 -0.61 11.25
CA HIS A 576 -29.80 -0.42 9.80
C HIS A 576 -29.60 -1.73 9.05
N THR A 577 -28.58 -2.51 9.44
CA THR A 577 -28.30 -3.83 8.85
C THR A 577 -29.50 -4.77 8.99
N GLN A 578 -30.11 -4.87 10.19
CA GLN A 578 -31.29 -5.70 10.44
C GLN A 578 -32.47 -5.30 9.55
N GLY A 579 -32.75 -3.98 9.47
CA GLY A 579 -33.82 -3.44 8.63
C GLY A 579 -33.61 -3.76 7.15
N LEU A 580 -32.38 -3.63 6.66
CA LEU A 580 -32.06 -3.94 5.27
C LEU A 580 -32.24 -5.43 4.96
N ILE A 581 -31.74 -6.33 5.82
CA ILE A 581 -31.94 -7.79 5.64
C ILE A 581 -33.43 -8.14 5.69
N SER A 582 -34.20 -7.52 6.60
CA SER A 582 -35.65 -7.71 6.71
C SER A 582 -36.37 -7.36 5.41
N ALA A 583 -36.07 -6.20 4.83
CA ALA A 583 -36.63 -5.75 3.56
C ALA A 583 -36.19 -6.65 2.39
N THR A 584 -34.92 -7.07 2.39
CA THR A 584 -34.31 -7.89 1.33
C THR A 584 -34.92 -9.29 1.25
N LEU A 585 -35.14 -9.93 2.41
CA LEU A 585 -35.72 -11.27 2.48
C LEU A 585 -37.24 -11.28 2.55
N ASN A 586 -37.88 -10.11 2.70
CA ASN A 586 -39.30 -9.99 3.02
C ASN A 586 -39.68 -10.80 4.29
N ILE A 587 -38.83 -10.73 5.30
CA ILE A 587 -39.00 -11.42 6.59
C ILE A 587 -39.12 -10.35 7.68
N PRO A 588 -40.07 -10.46 8.64
CA PRO A 588 -40.19 -9.48 9.72
C PRO A 588 -38.90 -9.32 10.53
N ALA A 589 -38.54 -8.07 10.86
CA ALA A 589 -37.28 -7.74 11.53
C ALA A 589 -37.06 -8.50 12.86
N HIS A 590 -38.12 -8.86 13.59
CA HIS A 590 -38.01 -9.63 14.83
C HIS A 590 -37.43 -11.04 14.66
N LYS A 591 -37.42 -11.59 13.44
CA LYS A 591 -36.80 -12.88 13.11
C LYS A 591 -35.31 -12.79 12.78
N ILE A 592 -34.76 -11.57 12.70
CA ILE A 592 -33.37 -11.33 12.30
C ILE A 592 -32.64 -10.72 13.50
N ALA A 593 -31.57 -11.36 13.95
CA ALA A 593 -30.73 -10.86 15.03
C ALA A 593 -29.34 -10.49 14.52
N CYS A 594 -28.96 -9.22 14.64
CA CYS A 594 -27.61 -8.75 14.31
C CYS A 594 -26.74 -8.68 15.58
N HIS A 595 -25.61 -9.39 15.57
CA HIS A 595 -24.68 -9.48 16.71
C HIS A 595 -23.33 -8.85 16.38
N VAL A 596 -22.95 -7.84 17.16
CA VAL A 596 -21.63 -7.18 17.05
C VAL A 596 -20.93 -7.27 18.40
N LYS A 597 -19.85 -8.08 18.48
CA LYS A 597 -19.06 -8.20 19.72
C LYS A 597 -17.99 -7.12 19.85
N ARG A 598 -17.29 -6.85 18.73
CA ARG A 598 -16.20 -5.89 18.56
C ARG A 598 -15.95 -5.71 17.06
N VAL A 599 -15.23 -4.66 16.67
CA VAL A 599 -14.87 -4.38 15.28
C VAL A 599 -13.38 -3.98 15.21
N GLY A 600 -12.62 -4.57 14.29
CA GLY A 600 -11.18 -4.33 14.10
C GLY A 600 -10.87 -3.03 13.34
N GLY A 601 -11.45 -1.92 13.81
CA GLY A 601 -11.46 -0.63 13.13
C GLY A 601 -12.66 -0.48 12.19
N ALA A 602 -13.16 0.75 12.05
CA ALA A 602 -14.33 1.06 11.20
C ALA A 602 -14.25 2.46 10.60
N PHE A 603 -14.09 3.47 11.46
CA PHE A 603 -13.82 4.86 11.06
C PHE A 603 -14.88 5.52 10.14
N GLY A 604 -16.11 4.98 10.11
CA GLY A 604 -17.21 5.40 9.23
C GLY A 604 -17.50 4.40 8.10
N GLY A 605 -16.49 3.67 7.63
CA GLY A 605 -16.61 2.76 6.47
C GLY A 605 -17.40 1.48 6.72
N LYS A 606 -17.80 1.21 7.97
CA LYS A 606 -18.65 0.06 8.35
C LYS A 606 -20.03 0.49 8.83
N ALA A 607 -20.52 1.67 8.41
CA ALA A 607 -21.88 2.14 8.71
C ALA A 607 -22.89 1.63 7.67
N SER A 608 -22.76 2.02 6.40
CA SER A 608 -23.72 1.67 5.34
C SER A 608 -23.33 0.39 4.58
N LYS A 609 -22.08 0.31 4.08
CA LYS A 609 -21.63 -0.77 3.18
C LYS A 609 -21.67 -2.16 3.83
N ALA A 610 -21.43 -2.24 5.14
CA ALA A 610 -21.55 -3.49 5.90
C ALA A 610 -22.98 -4.07 5.81
N GLY A 611 -24.01 -3.21 5.80
CA GLY A 611 -25.40 -3.61 5.64
C GLY A 611 -25.67 -4.25 4.27
N ILE A 612 -25.19 -3.64 3.18
CA ILE A 612 -25.35 -4.17 1.81
C ILE A 612 -24.75 -5.57 1.70
N LEU A 613 -23.52 -5.73 2.19
CA LEU A 613 -22.81 -7.00 2.16
C LEU A 613 -23.52 -8.05 3.03
N ALA A 614 -24.08 -7.64 4.17
CA ALA A 614 -24.86 -8.52 5.03
C ALA A 614 -26.18 -8.95 4.41
N ALA A 615 -26.89 -8.06 3.69
CA ALA A 615 -28.10 -8.39 2.96
C ALA A 615 -27.84 -9.46 1.88
N ILE A 616 -26.80 -9.28 1.05
CA ILE A 616 -26.40 -10.27 0.03
C ILE A 616 -26.02 -11.61 0.68
N THR A 617 -25.26 -11.57 1.78
CA THR A 617 -24.87 -12.78 2.53
C THR A 617 -26.08 -13.48 3.15
N ALA A 618 -27.07 -12.73 3.62
CA ALA A 618 -28.33 -13.26 4.15
C ALA A 618 -29.21 -13.89 3.06
N VAL A 619 -29.26 -13.29 1.86
CA VAL A 619 -29.92 -13.91 0.68
C VAL A 619 -29.27 -15.24 0.35
N ALA A 620 -27.94 -15.30 0.32
CA ALA A 620 -27.21 -16.54 0.10
C ALA A 620 -27.55 -17.61 1.18
N ALA A 621 -27.53 -17.22 2.45
CA ALA A 621 -27.86 -18.13 3.56
C ALA A 621 -29.31 -18.61 3.49
N HIS A 622 -30.25 -17.72 3.16
CA HIS A 622 -31.65 -18.06 3.01
C HIS A 622 -31.90 -19.01 1.83
N LYS A 623 -31.27 -18.76 0.67
CA LYS A 623 -31.38 -19.58 -0.55
C LYS A 623 -30.83 -20.98 -0.33
N THR A 624 -29.68 -21.08 0.32
CA THR A 624 -28.97 -22.36 0.50
C THR A 624 -29.40 -23.14 1.74
N LYS A 625 -30.12 -22.50 2.67
CA LYS A 625 -30.45 -23.05 4.01
C LYS A 625 -29.21 -23.48 4.79
N ARG A 626 -28.07 -22.86 4.50
CA ARG A 626 -26.76 -23.11 5.15
C ARG A 626 -26.20 -21.79 5.65
N ALA A 627 -25.33 -21.87 6.65
CA ALA A 627 -24.60 -20.68 7.06
C ALA A 627 -23.69 -20.21 5.93
N VAL A 628 -23.56 -18.89 5.77
CA VAL A 628 -22.71 -18.28 4.74
C VAL A 628 -21.80 -17.22 5.35
N ARG A 629 -20.52 -17.29 5.01
CA ARG A 629 -19.49 -16.33 5.39
C ARG A 629 -19.01 -15.52 4.20
N CYS A 630 -18.95 -14.20 4.37
CA CYS A 630 -18.34 -13.26 3.43
C CYS A 630 -17.24 -12.49 4.16
N VAL A 631 -16.00 -12.66 3.72
CA VAL A 631 -14.84 -11.89 4.20
C VAL A 631 -14.14 -11.33 2.98
N LEU A 632 -14.05 -10.02 2.88
CA LEU A 632 -13.40 -9.37 1.74
C LEU A 632 -11.88 -9.46 1.88
N GLU A 633 -11.20 -9.78 0.77
CA GLU A 633 -9.75 -9.54 0.69
C GLU A 633 -9.51 -8.02 0.62
N ARG A 634 -8.36 -7.55 1.10
CA ARG A 634 -8.04 -6.12 1.17
C ARG A 634 -8.28 -5.37 -0.16
N GLY A 635 -7.91 -5.97 -1.28
CA GLY A 635 -8.08 -5.36 -2.60
C GLY A 635 -9.54 -5.17 -3.00
N ASP A 636 -10.42 -6.11 -2.64
CA ASP A 636 -11.85 -5.98 -2.91
C ASP A 636 -12.50 -4.97 -1.96
N ASP A 637 -12.09 -4.99 -0.69
CA ASP A 637 -12.56 -4.05 0.33
C ASP A 637 -12.35 -2.60 -0.13
N MET A 638 -11.10 -2.24 -0.44
CA MET A 638 -10.72 -0.91 -0.94
C MET A 638 -11.39 -0.54 -2.27
N LEU A 639 -11.75 -1.53 -3.10
CA LEU A 639 -12.43 -1.28 -4.38
C LEU A 639 -13.93 -1.02 -4.18
N ILE A 640 -14.57 -1.74 -3.25
CA ILE A 640 -16.03 -1.80 -3.11
C ILE A 640 -16.54 -0.72 -2.15
N THR A 641 -15.85 -0.47 -1.04
CA THR A 641 -16.45 0.25 0.09
C THR A 641 -16.39 1.78 -0.01
N GLY A 642 -15.62 2.29 -0.97
CA GLY A 642 -15.35 3.72 -1.09
C GLY A 642 -14.57 4.27 0.11
N GLY A 643 -14.45 5.58 0.20
CA GLY A 643 -13.66 6.23 1.25
C GLY A 643 -14.19 7.60 1.65
N ARG A 644 -13.28 8.46 2.10
CA ARG A 644 -13.52 9.90 2.30
C ARG A 644 -13.72 10.56 0.94
N HIS A 645 -14.73 11.42 0.85
CA HIS A 645 -14.97 12.28 -0.31
C HIS A 645 -13.76 13.16 -0.65
N PRO A 646 -13.16 13.02 -1.85
CA PRO A 646 -12.34 14.06 -2.44
C PRO A 646 -13.14 15.37 -2.53
N ASN A 647 -12.47 16.49 -2.28
CA ASN A 647 -13.11 17.81 -2.25
C ASN A 647 -12.34 18.82 -3.11
N LEU A 648 -13.09 19.65 -3.84
CA LEU A 648 -12.60 20.87 -4.48
C LEU A 648 -13.25 22.07 -3.78
N GLY A 649 -12.44 22.93 -3.17
CA GLY A 649 -12.89 24.19 -2.61
C GLY A 649 -12.45 25.35 -3.49
N LYS A 650 -13.40 26.15 -3.96
CA LYS A 650 -13.15 27.41 -4.67
C LYS A 650 -13.52 28.55 -3.75
N TYR A 651 -12.61 29.48 -3.49
CA TYR A 651 -12.82 30.53 -2.51
C TYR A 651 -12.45 31.90 -3.06
N LYS A 652 -13.12 32.91 -2.51
CA LYS A 652 -12.83 34.32 -2.65
C LYS A 652 -12.87 34.96 -1.28
N VAL A 653 -11.75 35.51 -0.83
CA VAL A 653 -11.58 36.10 0.51
C VAL A 653 -11.25 37.58 0.39
N GLY A 654 -11.95 38.40 1.17
CA GLY A 654 -11.75 39.83 1.31
C GLY A 654 -11.25 40.14 2.71
N PHE A 655 -10.15 40.87 2.81
CA PHE A 655 -9.46 41.12 4.07
C PHE A 655 -8.81 42.50 4.11
N MET A 656 -8.55 42.97 5.33
CA MET A 656 -7.86 44.23 5.59
C MET A 656 -6.34 44.02 5.65
N ASN A 657 -5.57 45.09 5.51
CA ASN A 657 -4.10 45.03 5.61
C ASN A 657 -3.58 44.58 6.99
N ASP A 658 -4.44 44.62 8.03
CA ASP A 658 -4.12 44.10 9.37
C ASP A 658 -4.41 42.60 9.54
N GLY A 659 -4.81 41.90 8.47
CA GLY A 659 -5.11 40.46 8.45
C GLY A 659 -6.58 40.11 8.73
N ARG A 660 -7.40 41.06 9.21
CA ARG A 660 -8.81 40.76 9.52
C ARG A 660 -9.62 40.47 8.25
N VAL A 661 -10.23 39.29 8.22
CA VAL A 661 -11.15 38.88 7.15
C VAL A 661 -12.52 39.55 7.32
N THR A 662 -13.00 40.19 6.27
CA THR A 662 -14.29 40.91 6.26
C THR A 662 -15.33 40.24 5.37
N ALA A 663 -14.90 39.48 4.35
CA ALA A 663 -15.77 38.80 3.39
C ALA A 663 -15.21 37.42 3.01
N LEU A 664 -16.07 36.40 2.91
CA LEU A 664 -15.72 35.10 2.34
C LEU A 664 -16.87 34.58 1.45
N ASP A 665 -16.56 34.21 0.21
CA ASP A 665 -17.43 33.43 -0.67
C ASP A 665 -16.73 32.12 -1.03
N VAL A 666 -17.32 30.98 -0.68
CA VAL A 666 -16.70 29.67 -0.88
C VAL A 666 -17.68 28.65 -1.44
N SER A 667 -17.22 27.86 -2.41
CA SER A 667 -17.97 26.77 -3.02
C SER A 667 -17.21 25.45 -2.84
N TYR A 668 -17.88 24.47 -2.23
CA TYR A 668 -17.38 23.13 -2.01
C TYR A 668 -18.03 22.14 -2.97
N PHE A 669 -17.21 21.32 -3.60
CA PHE A 669 -17.64 20.20 -4.43
C PHE A 669 -17.04 18.91 -3.90
N ASN A 670 -17.88 18.00 -3.40
CA ASN A 670 -17.46 16.69 -2.92
C ASN A 670 -17.73 15.62 -3.99
N ASN A 671 -16.75 14.79 -4.32
CA ASN A 671 -16.99 13.64 -5.19
C ASN A 671 -17.70 12.53 -4.40
N GLY A 672 -19.02 12.38 -4.60
CA GLY A 672 -19.87 11.39 -3.92
C GLY A 672 -19.79 9.98 -4.49
N GLY A 673 -19.22 9.82 -5.69
CA GLY A 673 -19.24 8.56 -6.42
C GLY A 673 -20.60 8.29 -7.07
N SER A 674 -20.88 7.01 -7.29
CA SER A 674 -22.03 6.54 -8.09
C SER A 674 -23.38 6.57 -7.39
N THR A 675 -23.40 6.60 -6.05
CA THR A 675 -24.62 6.56 -5.22
C THR A 675 -24.51 7.59 -4.11
N LEU A 676 -25.65 8.08 -3.61
CA LEU A 676 -25.69 9.19 -2.64
C LEU A 676 -24.96 8.89 -1.34
N ASP A 677 -25.30 7.76 -0.70
CA ASP A 677 -24.82 7.39 0.64
C ASP A 677 -24.92 8.60 1.60
N TYR A 678 -23.91 8.87 2.43
CA TYR A 678 -23.88 10.04 3.32
C TYR A 678 -23.45 11.35 2.65
N SER A 679 -23.33 11.43 1.31
CA SER A 679 -22.66 12.55 0.64
C SER A 679 -23.28 13.92 0.92
N ILE A 680 -24.61 14.01 1.02
CA ILE A 680 -25.30 15.29 1.32
C ILE A 680 -25.06 15.71 2.76
N LEU A 681 -25.14 14.77 3.71
CA LEU A 681 -24.85 15.04 5.12
C LEU A 681 -23.38 15.45 5.32
N VAL A 682 -22.45 14.87 4.55
CA VAL A 682 -21.04 15.28 4.56
C VAL A 682 -20.91 16.72 4.04
N VAL A 683 -21.64 17.09 2.98
CA VAL A 683 -21.66 18.48 2.49
C VAL A 683 -22.22 19.43 3.56
N GLU A 684 -23.31 19.08 4.24
CA GLU A 684 -23.88 19.89 5.32
C GLU A 684 -22.87 20.14 6.45
N LEU A 685 -22.18 19.09 6.91
CA LEU A 685 -21.16 19.22 7.95
C LEU A 685 -19.88 19.93 7.46
N THR A 686 -19.54 19.83 6.17
CA THR A 686 -18.51 20.69 5.57
C THR A 686 -18.91 22.16 5.69
N LEU A 687 -20.15 22.55 5.36
CA LEU A 687 -20.58 23.95 5.45
C LEU A 687 -20.66 24.45 6.89
N LEU A 688 -21.14 23.60 7.81
CA LEU A 688 -21.27 23.96 9.23
C LEU A 688 -19.94 24.04 9.97
N GLY A 689 -18.89 23.38 9.47
CA GLY A 689 -17.56 23.38 10.10
C GLY A 689 -16.52 24.22 9.37
N MET A 690 -16.90 24.96 8.32
CA MET A 690 -15.93 25.68 7.48
C MET A 690 -15.38 26.95 8.13
N ASP A 691 -16.05 27.52 9.13
CA ASP A 691 -15.53 28.67 9.88
C ASP A 691 -14.37 28.26 10.82
N SER A 692 -14.25 26.99 11.17
CA SER A 692 -13.21 26.44 12.05
C SER A 692 -13.14 27.18 13.39
N GLY A 693 -12.20 28.10 13.56
CA GLY A 693 -12.04 28.95 14.74
C GLY A 693 -12.24 30.44 14.47
N TYR A 694 -12.73 30.83 13.28
CA TYR A 694 -12.71 32.20 12.78
C TYR A 694 -14.10 32.82 12.71
N LYS A 695 -14.24 34.04 13.22
CA LYS A 695 -15.46 34.82 13.05
C LYS A 695 -15.43 35.58 11.74
N ILE A 696 -16.25 35.16 10.78
CA ILE A 696 -16.37 35.79 9.46
C ILE A 696 -17.68 36.60 9.41
N PRO A 697 -17.64 37.94 9.39
CA PRO A 697 -18.84 38.75 9.53
C PRO A 697 -19.75 38.73 8.29
N ASN A 698 -19.17 38.57 7.09
CA ASN A 698 -19.92 38.47 5.84
C ASN A 698 -19.44 37.24 5.07
N LEU A 699 -20.35 36.31 4.87
CA LEU A 699 -20.04 34.95 4.48
C LEU A 699 -21.13 34.41 3.58
N ARG A 700 -20.73 33.83 2.45
CA ARG A 700 -21.55 32.95 1.65
C ARG A 700 -20.81 31.64 1.44
N CYS A 701 -21.43 30.51 1.75
CA CYS A 701 -20.88 29.21 1.42
C CYS A 701 -21.90 28.31 0.72
N LYS A 702 -21.45 27.60 -0.31
CA LYS A 702 -22.26 26.67 -1.11
C LYS A 702 -21.61 25.30 -1.15
N GLY A 703 -22.41 24.26 -1.15
CA GLY A 703 -21.96 22.88 -1.11
C GLY A 703 -22.72 22.01 -2.11
N THR A 704 -21.98 21.21 -2.89
CA THR A 704 -22.53 20.30 -3.89
C THR A 704 -21.88 18.92 -3.79
N ALA A 705 -22.68 17.87 -3.81
CA ALA A 705 -22.20 16.50 -3.97
C ALA A 705 -22.25 16.10 -5.45
N CYS A 706 -21.09 15.86 -6.05
CA CYS A 706 -20.92 15.43 -7.43
C CYS A 706 -21.21 13.94 -7.58
N LYS A 707 -22.00 13.59 -8.59
CA LYS A 707 -22.29 12.20 -8.98
C LYS A 707 -21.32 11.78 -10.09
N THR A 708 -20.53 10.74 -9.82
CA THR A 708 -19.47 10.26 -10.71
C THR A 708 -19.53 8.74 -10.85
N ASN A 709 -18.76 8.18 -11.77
CA ASN A 709 -18.64 6.75 -12.06
C ASN A 709 -17.56 6.06 -11.23
N LEU A 710 -17.42 6.49 -9.97
CA LEU A 710 -16.51 5.91 -8.96
C LEU A 710 -17.31 5.17 -7.87
N PRO A 711 -16.66 4.29 -7.09
CA PRO A 711 -17.28 3.73 -5.88
C PRO A 711 -17.84 4.85 -5.00
N SER A 712 -19.03 4.62 -4.45
CA SER A 712 -19.70 5.61 -3.61
C SER A 712 -18.92 5.84 -2.32
N ASN A 713 -18.48 7.08 -2.13
CA ASN A 713 -17.81 7.51 -0.90
C ASN A 713 -18.81 7.60 0.25
N THR A 714 -18.30 7.49 1.47
CA THR A 714 -19.12 7.36 2.68
C THR A 714 -18.52 8.15 3.84
N ALA A 715 -19.07 7.93 5.03
CA ALA A 715 -18.57 8.51 6.27
C ALA A 715 -17.09 8.17 6.48
N PHE A 716 -16.30 9.16 6.87
CA PHE A 716 -14.95 8.99 7.42
C PHE A 716 -14.82 9.85 8.67
N ARG A 717 -14.06 9.42 9.69
CA ARG A 717 -13.70 10.24 10.86
C ARG A 717 -13.45 11.73 10.50
N GLY A 718 -14.24 12.60 11.12
CA GLY A 718 -14.27 14.04 10.85
C GLY A 718 -15.45 14.49 9.98
N PHE A 719 -15.95 13.61 9.10
CA PHE A 719 -17.23 13.76 8.40
C PHE A 719 -17.41 15.11 7.70
N GLY A 720 -16.50 15.43 6.76
CA GLY A 720 -16.54 16.69 6.01
C GLY A 720 -15.75 17.84 6.64
N TYR A 721 -15.56 17.85 7.97
CA TYR A 721 -14.79 18.90 8.65
C TYR A 721 -13.31 18.96 8.21
N PRO A 722 -12.55 17.85 8.13
CA PRO A 722 -11.15 17.94 7.70
C PRO A 722 -10.98 18.58 6.31
N GLN A 723 -11.94 18.35 5.40
CA GLN A 723 -11.95 18.99 4.09
C GLN A 723 -12.24 20.50 4.20
N ALA A 724 -13.27 20.87 4.98
CA ALA A 724 -13.64 22.27 5.22
C ALA A 724 -12.50 23.05 5.89
N GLY A 725 -11.97 22.52 6.99
CA GLY A 725 -10.88 23.11 7.75
C GLY A 725 -9.63 23.29 6.90
N PHE A 726 -9.28 22.32 6.05
CA PHE A 726 -8.12 22.47 5.16
C PHE A 726 -8.29 23.60 4.14
N VAL A 727 -9.48 23.73 3.53
CA VAL A 727 -9.77 24.86 2.63
C VAL A 727 -9.68 26.19 3.38
N THR A 728 -10.19 26.21 4.62
CA THR A 728 -10.15 27.38 5.49
C THR A 728 -8.75 27.82 5.88
N GLU A 729 -7.92 26.89 6.35
CA GLU A 729 -6.52 27.17 6.65
C GLU A 729 -5.71 27.52 5.40
N THR A 730 -6.10 27.01 4.23
CA THR A 730 -5.45 27.35 2.95
C THR A 730 -5.65 28.84 2.65
N TRP A 731 -6.90 29.33 2.58
CA TRP A 731 -7.09 30.75 2.30
C TRP A 731 -6.61 31.65 3.44
N MET A 732 -6.62 31.18 4.70
CA MET A 732 -6.07 31.94 5.82
C MET A 732 -4.55 32.11 5.68
N SER A 733 -3.84 31.04 5.28
CA SER A 733 -2.40 31.10 5.00
C SER A 733 -2.07 32.06 3.85
N GLU A 734 -2.90 32.12 2.81
CA GLU A 734 -2.77 33.09 1.72
C GLU A 734 -2.97 34.53 2.20
N VAL A 735 -3.93 34.78 3.11
CA VAL A 735 -4.12 36.10 3.74
C VAL A 735 -2.85 36.54 4.47
N ALA A 736 -2.25 35.64 5.27
CA ALA A 736 -1.00 35.92 5.98
C ALA A 736 0.16 36.24 5.01
N ILE A 737 0.32 35.46 3.93
CA ILE A 737 1.34 35.72 2.90
C ILE A 737 1.12 37.08 2.23
N LYS A 738 -0.11 37.43 1.87
CA LYS A 738 -0.44 38.68 1.17
C LYS A 738 -0.27 39.92 2.05
N THR A 739 -0.53 39.80 3.35
CA THR A 739 -0.32 40.88 4.32
C THR A 739 1.12 40.98 4.81
N GLY A 740 1.92 39.92 4.66
CA GLY A 740 3.27 39.83 5.21
C GLY A 740 3.28 39.66 6.74
N LEU A 741 2.14 39.31 7.34
CA LEU A 741 2.00 39.10 8.78
C LEU A 741 2.31 37.65 9.16
N PRO A 742 2.82 37.38 10.37
CA PRO A 742 2.97 36.03 10.89
C PRO A 742 1.61 35.29 10.92
N PRO A 743 1.51 34.05 10.39
CA PRO A 743 0.24 33.32 10.31
C PRO A 743 -0.49 33.13 11.64
N GLU A 744 0.23 33.02 12.77
CA GLU A 744 -0.37 32.85 14.09
C GLU A 744 -1.01 34.13 14.66
N LYS A 745 -0.77 35.29 14.02
CA LYS A 745 -1.34 36.59 14.40
C LYS A 745 -2.55 36.98 13.56
N VAL A 746 -2.59 36.51 12.32
CA VAL A 746 -3.75 36.63 11.41
C VAL A 746 -4.84 35.69 11.93
#